data_AF-A0A416MP79-F1
#
_entry.id   AF-A0A416MP79-F1
#
_cell.length_a   1.000
_cell.length_b   1.000
_cell.length_c   1.000
_cell.angle_alpha   90.00
_cell.angle_beta   90.00
_cell.angle_gamma   90.00
#
_symmetry.space_group_name_H-M   'P 1'
#
loop_
_entity.id
_entity.type
_entity.pdbx_description
1 polymer ?
#
loop_
_entity_poly.entity_id
_entity_poly.type
_entity_poly.pdbx_seq_one_letter_code
_entity_poly.pdbx_strand_id
1 'polypeptide(L)'
;MRSSLDSVVYLNGKVTCAGWAAPEMAGDEVCLTIRKEDGSILDAQVSRVKRADVGQVIYQDASFDKYGLTFSFEPGEMKNCYAVFTSKEHPEDVLEQLIDCPGLLAAYRYQHGIKGRIRRLQRAKSIKDFCLEEKYMDLEPEEKKYAIWYEKQYPGFAKRLKEKTTHFALHPKFSIIVPLYHTPLVFLDDMIQSVQKQTYENWELCLANGSPEDEELDAQVRKYMSKEPRIKYRKLEKNLGIAGNTNEALALATGSYTALLDHDDFLSPNALFEFVKAINENGDADCIYSDEDKVDQEGKLHYFPHFKSDYNPDLLHTNNYICHFFAVKTSIIKKVGGFRPNFDGAQDFDLVLRCIDESKSVVHVPKILYSWRCHKGSTSANTDSKSYAFEAGKRALQEYYDRHGIEAKVDNTFLPGYYKTTYLYTERPLVTIVIPNKDHTEDLDRCVRSLLATKEYTNFEILIIENNSEDQATFDYYEKLKKQDERIRVETWKMDDARHSEKHGFNYAAIQNFAAKKANGEYLLLLNNDTQVIDPDFLVSMVGYARRSDVGAVGAKLLYEDDTVQHAGVIVGVEGVAFHQFLEYPEHDPGYMGRASFSQDLSAVTGACLLIRKKVYEEVGGMDEHLAVSYNDVDLCLKLREAGYLVVYDAFAHLYHYESRSRGYEDSPQKQARLAREAEYMKNKWKHVMGTDPYYNRNLSLKNGYYKLP
;
A
#
# COMPACT_ATOMS: atom_id res chain seq x y z
N MET A 1 -26.50 24.83 -0.78
CA MET A 1 -25.53 23.94 -0.11
C MET A 1 -25.84 22.48 -0.44
N ARG A 2 -24.85 21.58 -0.37
CA ARG A 2 -25.01 20.12 -0.48
C ARG A 2 -24.40 19.42 0.73
N SER A 3 -24.94 18.29 1.15
CA SER A 3 -24.35 17.48 2.22
C SER A 3 -24.73 16.01 2.13
N SER A 4 -23.97 15.16 2.82
CA SER A 4 -24.28 13.75 3.06
C SER A 4 -23.85 13.38 4.48
N LEU A 5 -24.69 12.64 5.20
CA LEU A 5 -24.29 11.93 6.41
C LEU A 5 -24.02 10.48 6.03
N ASP A 6 -22.75 10.16 5.85
CA ASP A 6 -22.27 8.85 5.38
C ASP A 6 -22.44 7.76 6.45
N SER A 7 -22.40 8.14 7.73
CA SER A 7 -22.71 7.25 8.86
C SER A 7 -23.47 8.02 9.93
N VAL A 8 -24.51 7.41 10.47
CA VAL A 8 -25.27 7.91 11.62
C VAL A 8 -25.58 6.73 12.53
N VAL A 9 -24.99 6.73 13.73
CA VAL A 9 -25.07 5.62 14.67
C VAL A 9 -25.36 6.11 16.08
N TYR A 10 -26.02 5.27 16.88
CA TYR A 10 -26.16 5.51 18.32
C TYR A 10 -25.18 4.61 19.08
N LEU A 11 -24.21 5.22 19.75
CA LEU A 11 -23.12 4.53 20.46
C LEU A 11 -22.86 5.22 21.80
N ASN A 12 -22.66 4.44 22.87
CA ASN A 12 -22.26 4.95 24.19
C ASN A 12 -23.12 6.13 24.73
N GLY A 13 -24.43 6.10 24.47
CA GLY A 13 -25.34 7.15 24.93
C GLY A 13 -25.46 8.37 24.01
N LYS A 14 -24.66 8.45 22.93
CA LYS A 14 -24.62 9.57 21.99
C LYS A 14 -25.02 9.14 20.59
N VAL A 15 -25.57 10.08 19.83
CA VAL A 15 -25.64 9.94 18.36
C VAL A 15 -24.31 10.45 17.81
N THR A 16 -23.65 9.62 17.01
CA THR A 16 -22.42 9.96 16.29
C THR A 16 -22.70 9.93 14.80
N CYS A 17 -22.29 11.00 14.12
CA CYS A 17 -22.48 11.20 12.70
C CYS A 17 -21.12 11.45 12.04
N ALA A 18 -20.93 10.88 10.87
CA ALA A 18 -19.81 11.18 9.98
C ALA A 18 -20.37 11.54 8.61
N GLY A 19 -19.78 12.53 7.94
CA GLY A 19 -20.26 12.97 6.64
C GLY A 19 -19.50 14.19 6.12
N TRP A 20 -20.15 14.92 5.24
CA TRP A 20 -19.62 16.14 4.66
C TRP A 20 -20.73 17.14 4.36
N ALA A 21 -20.38 18.42 4.34
CA ALA A 21 -21.26 19.50 3.91
C ALA A 21 -20.44 20.56 3.18
N ALA A 22 -20.93 20.96 2.02
CA ALA A 22 -20.22 21.77 1.05
C ALA A 22 -21.15 22.92 0.57
N PRO A 23 -20.74 24.19 0.75
CA PRO A 23 -21.54 25.38 0.43
C PRO A 23 -21.79 25.54 -1.08
N GLU A 24 -22.68 26.44 -1.52
CA GLU A 24 -22.79 26.66 -2.98
C GLU A 24 -21.54 27.33 -3.56
N MET A 25 -20.94 28.25 -2.79
CA MET A 25 -19.73 28.96 -3.17
C MET A 25 -18.49 28.25 -2.62
N ALA A 26 -17.61 27.80 -3.52
CA ALA A 26 -16.37 27.14 -3.13
C ALA A 26 -15.50 28.07 -2.27
N GLY A 27 -14.90 27.51 -1.21
CA GLY A 27 -14.06 28.24 -0.25
C GLY A 27 -14.76 28.73 1.01
N ASP A 28 -16.10 28.81 1.02
CA ASP A 28 -16.87 29.21 2.22
C ASP A 28 -16.72 28.22 3.38
N GLU A 29 -16.78 28.73 4.62
CA GLU A 29 -16.73 27.92 5.82
C GLU A 29 -18.13 27.44 6.22
N VAL A 30 -18.32 26.11 6.34
CA VAL A 30 -19.61 25.54 6.73
C VAL A 30 -19.71 25.40 8.24
N CYS A 31 -20.65 26.08 8.88
CA CYS A 31 -20.98 25.87 10.29
C CYS A 31 -22.03 24.76 10.46
N LEU A 32 -21.97 24.03 11.57
CA LEU A 32 -22.94 22.98 11.93
C LEU A 32 -23.59 23.34 13.26
N THR A 33 -24.91 23.27 13.30
CA THR A 33 -25.71 23.33 14.53
C THR A 33 -26.66 22.14 14.59
N ILE A 34 -26.79 21.50 15.76
CA ILE A 34 -27.78 20.44 15.96
C ILE A 34 -29.03 21.06 16.55
N ARG A 35 -30.15 20.97 15.83
CA ARG A 35 -31.43 21.56 16.24
C ARG A 35 -32.46 20.48 16.53
N LYS A 36 -33.18 20.59 17.64
CA LYS A 36 -34.30 19.71 17.95
C LYS A 36 -35.56 20.12 17.17
N GLU A 37 -36.55 19.23 17.12
CA GLU A 37 -37.89 19.53 16.59
C GLU A 37 -38.58 20.73 17.25
N ASP A 38 -38.29 21.01 18.53
CA ASP A 38 -38.84 22.17 19.25
C ASP A 38 -38.07 23.48 18.99
N GLY A 39 -37.05 23.44 18.12
CA GLY A 39 -36.22 24.58 17.75
C GLY A 39 -35.03 24.84 18.69
N SER A 40 -34.91 24.14 19.81
CA SER A 40 -33.75 24.29 20.71
C SER A 40 -32.48 23.69 20.12
N ILE A 41 -31.33 24.27 20.45
CA ILE A 41 -30.02 23.85 19.98
C ILE A 41 -29.39 22.87 20.97
N LEU A 42 -28.80 21.79 20.44
CA LEU A 42 -28.00 20.82 21.19
C LEU A 42 -26.51 21.13 21.05
N ASP A 43 -25.80 20.98 22.16
CA ASP A 43 -24.34 21.00 22.14
C ASP A 43 -23.81 19.74 21.46
N ALA A 44 -22.85 19.92 20.57
CA ALA A 44 -22.29 18.84 19.77
C ALA A 44 -20.77 18.98 19.69
N GLN A 45 -20.07 17.86 19.87
CA GLN A 45 -18.63 17.80 19.64
C GLN A 45 -18.38 17.58 18.16
N VAL A 46 -17.84 18.59 17.48
CA VAL A 46 -17.57 18.55 16.03
C VAL A 46 -16.07 18.48 15.79
N SER A 47 -15.65 17.60 14.88
CA SER A 47 -14.29 17.51 14.37
C SER A 47 -14.31 17.56 12.85
N ARG A 48 -13.32 18.22 12.25
CA ARG A 48 -13.20 18.31 10.78
C ARG A 48 -12.36 17.17 10.25
N VAL A 49 -12.73 16.68 9.07
CA VAL A 49 -12.02 15.62 8.35
C VAL A 49 -11.78 16.08 6.93
N LYS A 50 -10.61 15.78 6.37
CA LYS A 50 -10.33 16.08 4.97
C LYS A 50 -11.13 15.14 4.05
N ARG A 51 -11.81 15.70 3.06
CA ARG A 51 -12.63 15.00 2.06
C ARG A 51 -12.42 15.65 0.69
N ALA A 52 -11.27 15.39 0.09
CA ALA A 52 -10.90 15.90 -1.23
C ALA A 52 -11.85 15.38 -2.32
N ASP A 53 -12.37 14.16 -2.14
CA ASP A 53 -13.42 13.56 -2.98
C ASP A 53 -14.68 14.45 -3.06
N VAL A 54 -15.08 15.08 -1.95
CA VAL A 54 -16.25 15.97 -1.90
C VAL A 54 -16.00 17.26 -2.67
N GLY A 55 -14.81 17.87 -2.48
CA GLY A 55 -14.39 19.05 -3.23
C GLY A 55 -14.37 18.79 -4.74
N GLN A 56 -13.83 17.65 -5.14
CA GLN A 56 -13.79 17.20 -6.52
C GLN A 56 -15.20 17.00 -7.10
N VAL A 57 -16.09 16.31 -6.40
CA VAL A 57 -17.44 16.01 -6.90
C VAL A 57 -18.30 17.26 -7.04
N ILE A 58 -18.14 18.24 -6.15
CA ILE A 58 -19.06 19.39 -6.08
C ILE A 58 -18.53 20.59 -6.85
N TYR A 59 -17.23 20.86 -6.76
CA TYR A 59 -16.60 22.04 -7.35
C TYR A 59 -15.64 21.69 -8.49
N GLN A 60 -15.46 20.41 -8.81
CA GLN A 60 -14.46 19.96 -9.78
C GLN A 60 -13.04 20.38 -9.40
N ASP A 61 -12.80 20.51 -8.08
CA ASP A 61 -11.52 20.91 -7.51
C ASP A 61 -11.31 20.26 -6.14
N ALA A 62 -10.43 19.26 -6.11
CA ALA A 62 -10.05 18.50 -4.93
C ALA A 62 -9.29 19.33 -3.86
N SER A 63 -8.81 20.54 -4.19
CA SER A 63 -8.15 21.42 -3.22
C SER A 63 -9.10 21.92 -2.14
N PHE A 64 -10.41 21.91 -2.41
CA PHE A 64 -11.43 22.18 -1.40
C PHE A 64 -11.73 20.94 -0.53
N ASP A 65 -10.72 20.51 0.24
CA ASP A 65 -10.76 19.28 1.03
C ASP A 65 -11.38 19.44 2.43
N LYS A 66 -11.80 20.63 2.84
CA LYS A 66 -12.17 20.94 4.24
C LYS A 66 -13.64 20.72 4.59
N TYR A 67 -14.39 20.06 3.71
CA TYR A 67 -15.85 19.90 3.86
C TYR A 67 -16.29 18.65 4.63
N GLY A 68 -15.37 17.76 4.99
CA GLY A 68 -15.67 16.61 5.84
C GLY A 68 -15.81 16.98 7.31
N LEU A 69 -16.71 16.30 8.00
CA LEU A 69 -16.91 16.45 9.43
C LEU A 69 -17.40 15.17 10.11
N THR A 70 -17.04 15.03 11.37
CA THR A 70 -17.63 14.07 12.30
C THR A 70 -18.18 14.83 13.48
N PHE A 71 -19.37 14.50 13.95
CA PHE A 71 -19.95 15.14 15.12
C PHE A 71 -20.72 14.17 16.00
N SER A 72 -20.75 14.43 17.29
CA SER A 72 -21.54 13.65 18.23
C SER A 72 -22.28 14.53 19.24
N PHE A 73 -23.47 14.10 19.64
CA PHE A 73 -24.30 14.81 20.60
C PHE A 73 -25.11 13.84 21.46
N GLU A 74 -25.49 14.29 22.66
CA GLU A 74 -26.43 13.57 23.51
C GLU A 74 -27.87 13.89 23.06
N PRO A 75 -28.64 12.91 22.57
CA PRO A 75 -29.95 13.20 22.00
C PRO A 75 -31.02 13.62 23.03
N GLY A 76 -30.74 13.50 24.34
CA GLY A 76 -31.67 13.88 25.40
C GLY A 76 -32.99 13.10 25.37
N GLU A 77 -34.11 13.80 25.61
CA GLU A 77 -35.47 13.24 25.46
C GLU A 77 -35.84 13.07 23.96
N MET A 78 -35.38 11.95 23.40
CA MET A 78 -35.73 11.31 22.13
C MET A 78 -36.82 11.96 21.25
N LYS A 79 -36.44 12.96 20.48
CA LYS A 79 -37.15 13.40 19.27
C LYS A 79 -36.17 13.42 18.10
N ASN A 80 -36.66 13.53 16.88
CA ASN A 80 -35.76 13.74 15.76
C ASN A 80 -34.97 15.04 15.95
N CYS A 81 -33.75 15.02 15.46
CA CYS A 81 -32.89 16.19 15.43
C CYS A 81 -32.57 16.52 13.98
N TYR A 82 -32.09 17.74 13.74
CA TYR A 82 -31.67 18.21 12.43
C TYR A 82 -30.22 18.66 12.53
N ALA A 83 -29.35 18.09 11.70
CA ALA A 83 -28.06 18.70 11.43
C ALA A 83 -28.30 19.87 10.48
N VAL A 84 -28.16 21.09 11.00
CA VAL A 84 -28.34 22.34 10.25
C VAL A 84 -26.96 22.85 9.86
N PHE A 85 -26.70 22.84 8.56
CA PHE A 85 -25.48 23.36 7.96
C PHE A 85 -25.74 24.75 7.40
N THR A 86 -24.86 25.71 7.67
CA THR A 86 -24.97 27.10 7.21
C THR A 86 -23.62 27.57 6.66
N SER A 87 -23.59 28.30 5.55
CA SER A 87 -22.37 29.01 5.14
C SER A 87 -22.14 30.21 6.07
N LYS A 88 -20.90 30.44 6.48
CA LYS A 88 -20.52 31.56 7.34
C LYS A 88 -20.53 32.89 6.58
N GLU A 89 -20.07 32.87 5.35
CA GLU A 89 -20.01 34.01 4.45
C GLU A 89 -21.37 34.31 3.83
N HIS A 90 -22.21 33.28 3.63
CA HIS A 90 -23.55 33.36 3.06
C HIS A 90 -24.58 32.67 3.98
N PRO A 91 -25.02 33.32 5.09
CA PRO A 91 -25.88 32.71 6.11
C PRO A 91 -27.27 32.28 5.60
N GLU A 92 -27.70 32.76 4.44
CA GLU A 92 -28.90 32.32 3.72
C GLU A 92 -28.77 30.93 3.10
N ASP A 93 -27.54 30.44 2.87
CA ASP A 93 -27.26 29.11 2.37
C ASP A 93 -27.34 28.09 3.52
N VAL A 94 -28.57 27.60 3.75
CA VAL A 94 -28.90 26.68 4.85
C VAL A 94 -29.38 25.34 4.31
N LEU A 95 -28.84 24.25 4.84
CA LEU A 95 -29.27 22.89 4.54
C LEU A 95 -29.52 22.12 5.84
N GLU A 96 -30.66 21.44 5.92
CA GLU A 96 -31.06 20.66 7.09
C GLU A 96 -31.15 19.19 6.75
N GLN A 97 -30.47 18.35 7.52
CA GLN A 97 -30.59 16.89 7.42
C GLN A 97 -31.24 16.30 8.67
N LEU A 98 -32.30 15.53 8.45
CA LEU A 98 -33.00 14.81 9.51
C LEU A 98 -32.13 13.69 10.09
N ILE A 99 -32.06 13.63 11.41
CA ILE A 99 -31.47 12.54 12.18
C ILE A 99 -32.61 11.85 12.93
N ASP A 100 -32.96 10.63 12.48
CA ASP A 100 -33.98 9.77 13.09
C ASP A 100 -33.45 9.15 14.40
N CYS A 101 -33.32 9.98 15.44
CA CYS A 101 -32.89 9.54 16.77
C CYS A 101 -33.77 8.39 17.32
N PRO A 102 -35.11 8.40 17.19
CA PRO A 102 -35.96 7.28 17.61
C PRO A 102 -35.63 5.97 16.87
N GLY A 103 -35.46 6.01 15.55
CA GLY A 103 -35.11 4.85 14.73
C GLY A 103 -33.73 4.30 15.07
N LEU A 104 -32.73 5.17 15.25
CA LEU A 104 -31.40 4.80 15.71
C LEU A 104 -31.45 4.13 17.09
N LEU A 105 -32.22 4.68 18.03
CA LEU A 105 -32.36 4.08 19.35
C LEU A 105 -33.15 2.76 19.29
N ALA A 106 -34.14 2.62 18.42
CA ALA A 106 -34.86 1.38 18.21
C ALA A 106 -33.93 0.30 17.63
N ALA A 107 -33.09 0.66 16.66
CA ALA A 107 -32.05 -0.20 16.11
C ALA A 107 -31.04 -0.62 17.18
N TYR A 108 -30.54 0.34 17.98
CA TYR A 108 -29.66 0.08 19.11
C TYR A 108 -30.32 -0.83 20.16
N ARG A 109 -31.55 -0.56 20.59
CA ARG A 109 -32.30 -1.42 21.52
C ARG A 109 -32.55 -2.81 20.96
N TYR A 110 -32.82 -2.91 19.66
CA TYR A 110 -32.94 -4.22 19.00
C TYR A 110 -31.60 -4.96 19.03
N GLN A 111 -30.50 -4.28 18.70
CA GLN A 111 -29.15 -4.82 18.68
C GLN A 111 -28.68 -5.23 20.09
N HIS A 112 -28.87 -4.40 21.11
CA HIS A 112 -28.42 -4.66 22.49
C HIS A 112 -29.44 -5.45 23.33
N GLY A 113 -30.68 -5.56 22.85
CA GLY A 113 -31.74 -6.28 23.52
C GLY A 113 -31.63 -7.80 23.37
N ILE A 114 -32.40 -8.51 24.20
CA ILE A 114 -32.44 -9.98 24.25
C ILE A 114 -32.68 -10.59 22.86
N LYS A 115 -33.57 -10.00 22.05
CA LYS A 115 -33.89 -10.49 20.69
C LYS A 115 -32.68 -10.41 19.75
N GLY A 116 -31.97 -9.28 19.71
CA GLY A 116 -30.77 -9.13 18.89
C GLY A 116 -29.65 -10.08 19.34
N ARG A 117 -29.48 -10.22 20.66
CA ARG A 117 -28.52 -11.14 21.26
C ARG A 117 -28.79 -12.60 20.87
N ILE A 118 -30.04 -13.06 20.97
CA ILE A 118 -30.44 -14.42 20.52
C ILE A 118 -30.15 -14.61 19.03
N ARG A 119 -30.47 -13.61 18.19
CA ARG A 119 -30.24 -13.69 16.74
C ARG A 119 -28.76 -13.77 16.39
N ARG A 120 -27.89 -13.03 17.09
CA ARG A 120 -26.43 -13.13 16.93
C ARG A 120 -25.93 -14.49 17.39
N LEU A 121 -26.38 -14.99 18.53
CA LEU A 121 -26.02 -16.32 19.02
C LEU A 121 -26.38 -17.42 18.01
N GLN A 122 -27.55 -17.33 17.39
CA GLN A 122 -28.02 -18.27 16.34
C GLN A 122 -27.18 -18.20 15.04
N ARG A 123 -26.60 -17.04 14.72
CA ARG A 123 -25.78 -16.83 13.51
C ARG A 123 -24.29 -17.05 13.74
N ALA A 124 -23.84 -17.03 14.99
CA ALA A 124 -22.44 -17.17 15.33
C ALA A 124 -21.95 -18.58 14.96
N LYS A 125 -20.78 -18.65 14.33
CA LYS A 125 -20.15 -19.93 13.95
C LYS A 125 -19.68 -20.71 15.18
N SER A 126 -19.42 -20.02 16.29
CA SER A 126 -19.03 -20.61 17.58
C SER A 126 -19.43 -19.70 18.75
N ILE A 127 -19.39 -20.23 19.98
CA ILE A 127 -19.56 -19.44 21.21
C ILE A 127 -18.49 -18.35 21.30
N LYS A 128 -17.24 -18.66 20.89
CA LYS A 128 -16.15 -17.66 20.86
C LYS A 128 -16.48 -16.50 19.93
N ASP A 129 -16.99 -16.79 18.72
CA ASP A 129 -17.40 -15.75 17.77
C ASP A 129 -18.52 -14.88 18.35
N PHE A 130 -19.53 -15.50 18.97
CA PHE A 130 -20.59 -14.76 19.65
C PHE A 130 -20.05 -13.83 20.74
N CYS A 131 -19.16 -14.34 21.62
CA CYS A 131 -18.58 -13.52 22.68
C CYS A 131 -17.75 -12.34 22.14
N LEU A 132 -17.00 -12.54 21.05
CA LEU A 132 -16.23 -11.46 20.41
C LEU A 132 -17.14 -10.43 19.75
N GLU A 133 -18.18 -10.88 19.05
CA GLU A 133 -19.22 -10.01 18.45
C GLU A 133 -19.93 -9.15 19.50
N GLU A 134 -20.18 -9.71 20.68
CA GLU A 134 -20.75 -8.97 21.82
C GLU A 134 -19.74 -8.01 22.44
N LYS A 135 -18.48 -8.42 22.60
CA LYS A 135 -17.41 -7.61 23.20
C LYS A 135 -17.16 -6.31 22.43
N TYR A 136 -17.21 -6.37 21.10
CA TYR A 136 -16.89 -5.25 20.20
C TYR A 136 -18.13 -4.70 19.48
N MET A 137 -19.32 -4.91 20.05
CA MET A 137 -20.58 -4.55 19.39
C MET A 137 -20.72 -3.04 19.15
N ASP A 138 -20.10 -2.22 19.99
CA ASP A 138 -20.16 -0.76 19.97
C ASP A 138 -19.05 -0.10 19.14
N LEU A 139 -18.23 -0.88 18.43
CA LEU A 139 -17.21 -0.35 17.52
C LEU A 139 -17.78 -0.11 16.12
N GLU A 140 -17.16 0.82 15.39
CA GLU A 140 -17.45 1.03 13.96
C GLU A 140 -17.19 -0.27 13.17
N PRO A 141 -17.91 -0.52 12.05
CA PRO A 141 -17.88 -1.81 11.37
C PRO A 141 -16.48 -2.35 11.01
N GLU A 142 -15.59 -1.50 10.50
CA GLU A 142 -14.22 -1.89 10.12
C GLU A 142 -13.32 -2.12 11.34
N GLU A 143 -13.41 -1.26 12.36
CA GLU A 143 -12.69 -1.43 13.63
C GLU A 143 -13.13 -2.70 14.34
N LYS A 144 -14.44 -2.95 14.38
CA LYS A 144 -15.03 -4.19 14.90
C LYS A 144 -14.50 -5.40 14.14
N LYS A 145 -14.50 -5.35 12.81
CA LYS A 145 -14.03 -6.45 11.97
C LYS A 145 -12.57 -6.77 12.28
N TYR A 146 -11.73 -5.75 12.40
CA TYR A 146 -10.33 -5.93 12.75
C TYR A 146 -10.13 -6.43 14.19
N ALA A 147 -10.77 -5.84 15.20
CA ALA A 147 -10.63 -6.26 16.59
C ALA A 147 -11.02 -7.73 16.79
N ILE A 148 -12.08 -8.19 16.12
CA ILE A 148 -12.49 -9.60 16.12
C ILE A 148 -11.45 -10.47 15.41
N TRP A 149 -10.94 -10.02 14.25
CA TRP A 149 -9.89 -10.73 13.52
C TRP A 149 -8.61 -10.86 14.37
N TYR A 150 -8.16 -9.78 15.00
CA TYR A 150 -6.98 -9.74 15.84
C TYR A 150 -7.06 -10.73 17.00
N GLU A 151 -8.18 -10.77 17.74
CA GLU A 151 -8.42 -11.71 18.84
C GLU A 151 -8.48 -13.20 18.42
N LYS A 152 -8.72 -13.45 17.12
CA LYS A 152 -8.62 -14.80 16.55
C LYS A 152 -7.19 -15.17 16.21
N GLN A 153 -6.38 -14.20 15.76
CA GLN A 153 -4.96 -14.41 15.47
C GLN A 153 -4.08 -14.42 16.72
N TYR A 154 -4.49 -13.69 17.78
CA TYR A 154 -3.73 -13.56 19.00
C TYR A 154 -3.44 -14.94 19.62
N PRO A 155 -2.17 -15.26 19.95
CA PRO A 155 -1.79 -16.60 20.36
C PRO A 155 -2.41 -16.96 21.71
N GLY A 156 -3.40 -17.86 21.71
CA GLY A 156 -4.02 -18.37 22.94
C GLY A 156 -3.07 -19.20 23.81
N PHE A 157 -3.50 -19.51 25.04
CA PHE A 157 -2.69 -20.22 26.04
C PHE A 157 -2.03 -21.51 25.53
N ALA A 158 -2.80 -22.38 24.86
CA ALA A 158 -2.30 -23.65 24.35
C ALA A 158 -1.22 -23.47 23.26
N LYS A 159 -1.39 -22.47 22.37
CA LYS A 159 -0.39 -22.14 21.36
C LYS A 159 0.90 -21.68 22.02
N ARG A 160 0.81 -20.75 22.98
CA ARG A 160 1.98 -20.24 23.73
C ARG A 160 2.72 -21.34 24.49
N LEU A 161 2.02 -22.31 25.07
CA LEU A 161 2.63 -23.44 25.74
C LEU A 161 3.42 -24.32 24.76
N LYS A 162 2.85 -24.60 23.57
CA LYS A 162 3.53 -25.34 22.50
C LYS A 162 4.76 -24.61 22.00
N GLU A 163 4.66 -23.29 21.80
CA GLU A 163 5.78 -22.45 21.37
C GLU A 163 6.95 -22.52 22.38
N LYS A 164 6.67 -22.44 23.68
CA LYS A 164 7.68 -22.57 24.75
C LYS A 164 8.42 -23.90 24.77
N THR A 165 7.79 -24.98 24.32
CA THR A 165 8.41 -26.32 24.27
C THR A 165 8.96 -26.67 22.89
N THR A 166 8.91 -25.75 21.93
CA THR A 166 9.43 -25.97 20.58
C THR A 166 10.92 -25.64 20.55
N HIS A 167 11.70 -26.55 19.95
CA HIS A 167 13.13 -26.37 19.77
C HIS A 167 13.44 -26.13 18.29
N PHE A 168 14.27 -25.11 18.03
CA PHE A 168 14.75 -24.75 16.69
C PHE A 168 16.21 -25.17 16.53
N ALA A 169 16.62 -25.45 15.28
CA ALA A 169 18.01 -25.78 14.97
C ALA A 169 18.93 -24.57 15.17
N LEU A 170 18.52 -23.42 14.61
CA LEU A 170 19.10 -22.13 14.94
C LEU A 170 18.35 -21.55 16.14
N HIS A 171 19.08 -21.24 17.20
CA HIS A 171 18.54 -20.70 18.45
C HIS A 171 19.22 -19.36 18.82
N PRO A 172 19.10 -18.34 17.97
CA PRO A 172 19.82 -17.07 18.13
C PRO A 172 19.34 -16.31 19.37
N LYS A 173 20.25 -15.57 20.00
CA LYS A 173 19.88 -14.62 21.05
C LYS A 173 19.50 -13.28 20.42
N PHE A 174 18.33 -12.74 20.79
CA PHE A 174 17.92 -11.40 20.38
C PHE A 174 18.35 -10.36 21.42
N SER A 175 19.00 -9.29 20.98
CA SER A 175 19.18 -8.06 21.75
C SER A 175 18.12 -7.05 21.31
N ILE A 176 17.09 -6.86 22.14
CA ILE A 176 16.06 -5.84 21.91
C ILE A 176 16.62 -4.52 22.44
N ILE A 177 16.75 -3.51 21.59
CA ILE A 177 17.34 -2.22 21.95
C ILE A 177 16.24 -1.16 22.06
N VAL A 178 16.25 -0.40 23.16
CA VAL A 178 15.24 0.61 23.45
C VAL A 178 15.90 1.88 24.03
N PRO A 179 15.85 3.02 23.33
CA PRO A 179 16.18 4.31 23.94
C PRO A 179 15.05 4.77 24.86
N LEU A 180 15.37 5.31 26.02
CA LEU A 180 14.42 5.93 26.96
C LEU A 180 14.69 7.44 27.03
N TYR A 181 13.63 8.24 26.96
CA TYR A 181 13.71 9.70 27.12
C TYR A 181 12.38 10.22 27.65
N HIS A 182 12.37 10.74 28.87
CA HIS A 182 11.17 11.14 29.62
C HIS A 182 10.04 10.11 29.55
N THR A 183 10.42 8.82 29.59
CA THR A 183 9.51 7.71 29.40
C THR A 183 8.55 7.59 30.60
N PRO A 184 7.23 7.69 30.40
CA PRO A 184 6.27 7.48 31.49
C PRO A 184 6.39 6.07 32.08
N LEU A 185 6.37 5.96 33.41
CA LEU A 185 6.59 4.68 34.10
C LEU A 185 5.60 3.59 33.69
N VAL A 186 4.34 3.95 33.43
CA VAL A 186 3.32 3.00 32.97
C VAL A 186 3.69 2.41 31.60
N PHE A 187 4.21 3.23 30.70
CA PHE A 187 4.62 2.80 29.36
C PHE A 187 5.85 1.90 29.42
N LEU A 188 6.84 2.28 30.25
CA LEU A 188 7.99 1.43 30.54
C LEU A 188 7.55 0.06 31.09
N ASP A 189 6.65 0.05 32.07
CA ASP A 189 6.16 -1.17 32.71
C ASP A 189 5.49 -2.10 31.70
N ASP A 190 4.61 -1.55 30.87
CA ASP A 190 3.90 -2.30 29.82
C ASP A 190 4.87 -2.86 28.76
N MET A 191 5.82 -2.04 28.29
CA MET A 191 6.81 -2.42 27.29
C MET A 191 7.70 -3.55 27.82
N ILE A 192 8.28 -3.40 29.03
CA ILE A 192 9.12 -4.45 29.66
C ILE A 192 8.31 -5.74 29.85
N GLN A 193 7.05 -5.63 30.31
CA GLN A 193 6.20 -6.81 30.48
C GLN A 193 5.89 -7.50 29.14
N SER A 194 5.75 -6.78 28.04
CA SER A 194 5.54 -7.37 26.71
C SER A 194 6.75 -8.21 26.26
N VAL A 195 7.96 -7.77 26.60
CA VAL A 195 9.21 -8.50 26.35
C VAL A 195 9.34 -9.71 27.29
N GLN A 196 9.01 -9.56 28.58
CA GLN A 196 9.05 -10.67 29.54
C GLN A 196 8.06 -11.79 29.20
N LYS A 197 6.94 -11.47 28.54
CA LYS A 197 5.90 -12.42 28.15
C LYS A 197 6.23 -13.22 26.88
N GLN A 198 7.37 -12.96 26.23
CA GLN A 198 7.79 -13.69 25.02
C GLN A 198 7.85 -15.21 25.26
N THR A 199 7.31 -15.99 24.32
CA THR A 199 7.35 -17.46 24.36
C THR A 199 8.72 -18.02 23.96
N TYR A 200 9.52 -17.24 23.25
CA TYR A 200 10.94 -17.50 23.04
C TYR A 200 11.77 -16.81 24.12
N GLU A 201 12.59 -17.56 24.85
CA GLU A 201 13.23 -17.06 26.10
C GLU A 201 14.67 -16.56 25.93
N ASN A 202 15.31 -16.84 24.77
CA ASN A 202 16.70 -16.45 24.51
C ASN A 202 16.78 -15.00 23.97
N TRP A 203 16.57 -14.05 24.88
CA TRP A 203 16.66 -12.62 24.59
C TRP A 203 17.39 -11.86 25.69
N GLU A 204 17.76 -10.63 25.39
CA GLU A 204 18.12 -9.59 26.35
C GLU A 204 17.49 -8.27 25.94
N LEU A 205 17.17 -7.45 26.93
CA LEU A 205 16.59 -6.13 26.74
C LEU A 205 17.65 -5.09 27.11
N CYS A 206 18.08 -4.29 26.14
CA CYS A 206 19.14 -3.31 26.26
C CYS A 206 18.53 -1.91 26.30
N LEU A 207 18.57 -1.26 27.45
CA LEU A 207 17.96 0.04 27.72
C LEU A 207 19.03 1.12 27.86
N ALA A 208 18.85 2.26 27.20
CA ALA A 208 19.69 3.45 27.40
C ALA A 208 18.82 4.67 27.76
N ASN A 209 19.00 5.22 28.96
CA ASN A 209 18.21 6.36 29.44
C ASN A 209 18.94 7.68 29.19
N GLY A 210 18.39 8.48 28.26
CA GLY A 210 18.83 9.81 27.90
C GLY A 210 18.27 10.93 28.78
N SER A 211 17.51 10.62 29.84
CA SER A 211 16.99 11.55 30.84
C SER A 211 17.72 11.35 32.18
N PRO A 212 18.97 11.83 32.32
CA PRO A 212 19.76 11.66 33.56
C PRO A 212 19.09 12.22 34.82
N GLU A 213 18.25 13.24 34.66
CA GLU A 213 17.52 13.91 35.73
C GLU A 213 16.34 13.09 36.28
N ASP A 214 15.88 12.07 35.55
CA ASP A 214 14.72 11.25 35.93
C ASP A 214 15.14 10.08 36.84
N GLU A 215 15.24 10.36 38.14
CA GLU A 215 15.60 9.36 39.15
C GLU A 215 14.50 8.31 39.38
N GLU A 216 13.22 8.62 39.11
CA GLU A 216 12.13 7.66 39.23
C GLU A 216 12.21 6.61 38.13
N LEU A 217 12.45 7.05 36.88
CA LEU A 217 12.70 6.17 35.75
C LEU A 217 13.92 5.26 36.02
N ASP A 218 15.03 5.83 36.49
CA ASP A 218 16.23 5.06 36.84
C ASP A 218 15.95 3.98 37.91
N ALA A 219 15.27 4.37 39.00
CA ALA A 219 14.90 3.46 40.08
C ALA A 219 13.98 2.34 39.58
N GLN A 220 13.02 2.65 38.72
CA GLN A 220 12.10 1.65 38.16
C GLN A 220 12.83 0.65 37.25
N VAL A 221 13.73 1.10 36.37
CA VAL A 221 14.53 0.19 35.54
C VAL A 221 15.40 -0.73 36.40
N ARG A 222 16.09 -0.19 37.42
CA ARG A 222 16.92 -0.99 38.36
C ARG A 222 16.11 -2.03 39.12
N LYS A 223 14.88 -1.70 39.49
CA LYS A 223 13.95 -2.66 40.12
C LYS A 223 13.66 -3.84 39.21
N TYR A 224 13.47 -3.64 37.91
CA TYR A 224 13.32 -4.75 36.95
C TYR A 224 14.62 -5.54 36.80
N MET A 225 15.77 -4.89 36.66
CA MET A 225 17.08 -5.57 36.57
C MET A 225 17.34 -6.51 37.75
N SER A 226 16.91 -6.11 38.96
CA SER A 226 17.07 -6.96 40.15
C SER A 226 16.29 -8.28 40.09
N LYS A 227 15.25 -8.35 39.25
CA LYS A 227 14.36 -9.52 39.09
C LYS A 227 14.57 -10.26 37.77
N GLU A 228 15.10 -9.58 36.76
CA GLU A 228 15.27 -10.08 35.41
C GLU A 228 16.70 -9.80 34.93
N PRO A 229 17.63 -10.77 35.05
CA PRO A 229 19.05 -10.57 34.71
C PRO A 229 19.30 -10.40 33.20
N ARG A 230 18.30 -10.66 32.35
CA ARG A 230 18.35 -10.40 30.90
C ARG A 230 18.18 -8.92 30.55
N ILE A 231 17.81 -8.06 31.50
CA ILE A 231 17.72 -6.61 31.29
C ILE A 231 19.08 -5.98 31.57
N LYS A 232 19.62 -5.30 30.55
CA LYS A 232 20.82 -4.47 30.59
C LYS A 232 20.41 -3.02 30.49
N TYR A 233 21.13 -2.16 31.19
CA TYR A 233 20.76 -0.76 31.31
C TYR A 233 21.98 0.15 31.41
N ARG A 234 21.90 1.31 30.76
CA ARG A 234 22.88 2.39 30.87
C ARG A 234 22.12 3.72 31.09
N LYS A 235 22.39 4.38 32.22
CA LYS A 235 22.00 5.78 32.46
C LYS A 235 23.04 6.66 31.76
N LEU A 236 22.63 7.53 30.84
CA LEU A 236 23.52 8.45 30.12
C LEU A 236 23.76 9.70 30.95
N GLU A 237 24.86 10.41 30.69
CA GLU A 237 25.16 11.68 31.36
C GLU A 237 24.33 12.85 30.81
N LYS A 238 23.81 12.72 29.58
CA LYS A 238 22.98 13.70 28.88
C LYS A 238 22.21 13.01 27.75
N ASN A 239 21.16 13.67 27.26
CA ASN A 239 20.46 13.25 26.05
C ASN A 239 21.38 13.38 24.82
N LEU A 240 21.49 12.31 24.01
CA LEU A 240 22.30 12.26 22.79
C LEU A 240 21.47 12.29 21.50
N GLY A 241 20.16 12.58 21.60
CA GLY A 241 19.23 12.44 20.48
C GLY A 241 18.77 10.99 20.29
N ILE A 242 17.92 10.76 19.29
CA ILE A 242 17.30 9.43 19.10
C ILE A 242 18.38 8.42 18.70
N ALA A 243 19.13 8.69 17.64
CA ALA A 243 20.20 7.81 17.16
C ALA A 243 21.28 7.58 18.22
N GLY A 244 21.68 8.65 18.94
CA GLY A 244 22.70 8.58 19.99
C GLY A 244 22.28 7.67 21.14
N ASN A 245 21.08 7.89 21.69
CA ASN A 245 20.56 7.05 22.78
C ASN A 245 20.37 5.59 22.31
N THR A 246 19.90 5.37 21.09
CA THR A 246 19.73 4.01 20.52
C THR A 246 21.07 3.31 20.31
N ASN A 247 22.13 4.02 19.89
CA ASN A 247 23.47 3.45 19.78
C ASN A 247 24.05 3.03 21.13
N GLU A 248 23.75 3.76 22.21
CA GLU A 248 24.17 3.39 23.56
C GLU A 248 23.47 2.10 24.03
N ALA A 249 22.21 1.90 23.66
CA ALA A 249 21.51 0.62 23.85
C ALA A 249 22.12 -0.50 22.99
N LEU A 250 22.44 -0.22 21.71
CA LEU A 250 23.13 -1.14 20.81
C LEU A 250 24.50 -1.58 21.34
N ALA A 251 25.24 -0.70 22.02
CA ALA A 251 26.53 -1.04 22.62
C ALA A 251 26.43 -2.11 23.73
N LEU A 252 25.25 -2.30 24.33
CA LEU A 252 24.98 -3.35 25.31
C LEU A 252 24.66 -4.71 24.67
N ALA A 253 24.39 -4.73 23.36
CA ALA A 253 23.93 -5.90 22.62
C ALA A 253 25.02 -6.98 22.44
N THR A 254 24.69 -8.19 22.85
CA THR A 254 25.50 -9.42 22.76
C THR A 254 24.79 -10.55 22.00
N GLY A 255 23.54 -10.34 21.61
CA GLY A 255 22.80 -11.25 20.75
C GLY A 255 23.41 -11.35 19.36
N SER A 256 23.03 -12.40 18.64
CA SER A 256 23.37 -12.55 17.21
C SER A 256 22.41 -11.75 16.32
N TYR A 257 21.24 -11.39 16.84
CA TYR A 257 20.30 -10.46 16.21
C TYR A 257 20.01 -9.29 17.13
N THR A 258 19.84 -8.12 16.53
CA THR A 258 19.37 -6.90 17.18
C THR A 258 17.97 -6.59 16.69
N ALA A 259 17.02 -6.32 17.59
CA ALA A 259 15.65 -5.95 17.26
C ALA A 259 15.29 -4.58 17.83
N LEU A 260 14.51 -3.79 17.09
CA LEU A 260 14.11 -2.44 17.47
C LEU A 260 12.77 -2.47 18.21
N LEU A 261 12.65 -1.72 19.30
CA LEU A 261 11.40 -1.53 20.04
C LEU A 261 11.37 -0.14 20.65
N ASP A 262 10.23 0.54 20.55
CA ASP A 262 10.03 1.83 21.19
C ASP A 262 9.52 1.66 22.63
N HIS A 263 9.84 2.62 23.48
CA HIS A 263 9.66 2.51 24.93
C HIS A 263 8.19 2.52 25.38
N ASP A 264 7.28 2.86 24.48
CA ASP A 264 5.84 3.02 24.67
C ASP A 264 5.01 1.96 23.93
N ASP A 265 5.64 1.10 23.15
CA ASP A 265 4.97 0.13 22.28
C ASP A 265 5.00 -1.29 22.84
N PHE A 266 4.28 -2.19 22.15
CA PHE A 266 4.09 -3.58 22.57
C PHE A 266 4.58 -4.58 21.54
N LEU A 267 5.17 -5.66 22.05
CA LEU A 267 5.36 -6.89 21.28
C LEU A 267 4.24 -7.90 21.57
N SER A 268 3.75 -8.56 20.52
CA SER A 268 2.95 -9.78 20.67
C SER A 268 3.76 -10.83 21.47
N PRO A 269 3.16 -11.61 22.39
CA PRO A 269 3.89 -12.56 23.23
C PRO A 269 4.59 -13.68 22.46
N ASN A 270 4.37 -13.81 21.15
CA ASN A 270 5.08 -14.76 20.30
C ASN A 270 5.93 -14.09 19.20
N ALA A 271 6.20 -12.79 19.29
CA ALA A 271 6.96 -12.04 18.29
C ALA A 271 8.34 -12.66 18.01
N LEU A 272 9.15 -12.86 19.05
CA LEU A 272 10.48 -13.46 18.89
C LEU A 272 10.42 -14.92 18.43
N PHE A 273 9.41 -15.68 18.87
CA PHE A 273 9.22 -17.06 18.42
C PHE A 273 8.99 -17.13 16.91
N GLU A 274 8.13 -16.26 16.38
CA GLU A 274 7.81 -16.21 14.96
C GLU A 274 9.01 -15.71 14.13
N PHE A 275 9.84 -14.81 14.67
CA PHE A 275 11.11 -14.42 14.04
C PHE A 275 12.12 -15.56 13.98
N VAL A 276 12.33 -16.30 15.08
CA VAL A 276 13.22 -17.48 15.09
C VAL A 276 12.73 -18.53 14.10
N LYS A 277 11.40 -18.74 14.06
CA LYS A 277 10.79 -19.65 13.10
C LYS A 277 11.13 -19.22 11.66
N ALA A 278 10.94 -17.94 11.33
CA ALA A 278 11.26 -17.41 10.01
C ALA A 278 12.76 -17.54 9.66
N ILE A 279 13.66 -17.28 10.62
CA ILE A 279 15.11 -17.49 10.45
C ILE A 279 15.43 -18.94 10.08
N ASN A 280 14.80 -19.90 10.76
CA ASN A 280 15.03 -21.34 10.51
C ASN A 280 14.44 -21.79 9.17
N GLU A 281 13.24 -21.30 8.81
CA GLU A 281 12.55 -21.66 7.56
C GLU A 281 13.24 -21.05 6.32
N ASN A 282 14.01 -19.97 6.47
CA ASN A 282 14.66 -19.25 5.39
C ASN A 282 16.20 -19.33 5.42
N GLY A 283 16.77 -20.30 6.15
CA GLY A 283 18.20 -20.59 6.08
C GLY A 283 19.11 -19.50 6.65
N ASP A 284 18.80 -19.00 7.85
CA ASP A 284 19.56 -17.95 8.56
C ASP A 284 19.37 -16.54 7.96
N ALA A 285 18.12 -16.09 7.85
CA ALA A 285 17.74 -14.76 7.33
C ALA A 285 18.56 -13.60 7.93
N ASP A 286 18.97 -12.63 7.12
CA ASP A 286 19.82 -11.52 7.57
C ASP A 286 19.00 -10.40 8.25
N CYS A 287 17.86 -10.09 7.65
CA CYS A 287 16.88 -9.11 8.14
C CYS A 287 15.49 -9.75 8.24
N ILE A 288 14.74 -9.41 9.28
CA ILE A 288 13.37 -9.86 9.52
C ILE A 288 12.50 -8.67 9.94
N TYR A 289 11.28 -8.57 9.41
CA TYR A 289 10.29 -7.59 9.86
C TYR A 289 8.88 -8.21 9.90
N SER A 290 7.94 -7.53 10.54
CA SER A 290 6.55 -8.00 10.66
C SER A 290 5.53 -6.94 10.26
N ASP A 291 4.29 -7.40 10.07
CA ASP A 291 3.12 -6.52 10.12
C ASP A 291 2.99 -5.88 11.51
N GLU A 292 2.28 -4.76 11.55
CA GLU A 292 2.04 -3.96 12.74
C GLU A 292 0.61 -3.42 12.76
N ASP A 293 0.16 -2.97 13.91
CA ASP A 293 -1.09 -2.22 14.05
C ASP A 293 -0.95 -1.07 15.04
N LYS A 294 -2.05 -0.37 15.27
CA LYS A 294 -2.17 0.63 16.32
C LYS A 294 -2.98 0.08 17.47
N VAL A 295 -2.67 0.55 18.66
CA VAL A 295 -3.41 0.28 19.88
C VAL A 295 -3.71 1.57 20.63
N ASP A 296 -4.82 1.60 21.36
CA ASP A 296 -5.18 2.73 22.21
C ASP A 296 -4.14 2.97 23.33
N GLN A 297 -4.28 4.10 24.02
CA GLN A 297 -3.34 4.49 25.07
C GLN A 297 -3.28 3.46 26.21
N GLU A 298 -4.36 2.73 26.45
CA GLU A 298 -4.47 1.69 27.48
C GLU A 298 -3.96 0.31 27.04
N GLY A 299 -3.60 0.11 25.78
CA GLY A 299 -3.13 -1.18 25.27
C GLY A 299 -4.23 -2.24 25.12
N LYS A 300 -5.49 -1.83 24.90
CA LYS A 300 -6.68 -2.70 24.93
C LYS A 300 -7.38 -2.85 23.58
N LEU A 301 -7.55 -1.75 22.85
CA LEU A 301 -8.22 -1.77 21.55
C LEU A 301 -7.21 -1.63 20.42
N HIS A 302 -7.14 -2.65 19.58
CA HIS A 302 -6.30 -2.71 18.39
C HIS A 302 -7.08 -2.27 17.14
N TYR A 303 -6.46 -1.44 16.28
CA TYR A 303 -7.06 -0.86 15.08
C TYR A 303 -6.01 -0.46 14.03
N PHE A 304 -6.45 -0.07 12.83
CA PHE A 304 -5.60 0.32 11.69
C PHE A 304 -4.40 -0.63 11.42
N PRO A 305 -4.65 -1.88 10.99
CA PRO A 305 -3.56 -2.79 10.63
C PRO A 305 -2.78 -2.30 9.41
N HIS A 306 -1.46 -2.40 9.52
CA HIS A 306 -0.52 -2.27 8.42
C HIS A 306 -0.05 -3.68 8.02
N PHE A 307 -0.78 -4.28 7.08
CA PHE A 307 -0.45 -5.52 6.41
C PHE A 307 0.51 -5.24 5.26
N LYS A 308 1.80 -5.42 5.54
CA LYS A 308 2.92 -5.10 4.66
C LYS A 308 3.05 -6.17 3.56
N SER A 309 3.68 -5.81 2.45
CA SER A 309 4.18 -6.80 1.50
C SER A 309 5.44 -7.46 2.03
N ASP A 310 5.85 -8.55 1.36
CA ASP A 310 7.24 -9.02 1.41
C ASP A 310 8.18 -7.93 0.86
N TYR A 311 9.50 -8.21 0.89
CA TYR A 311 10.51 -7.22 0.56
C TYR A 311 10.29 -6.63 -0.84
N ASN A 312 10.07 -5.32 -0.90
CA ASN A 312 9.67 -4.55 -2.07
C ASN A 312 10.60 -3.33 -2.15
N PRO A 313 11.74 -3.44 -2.88
CA PRO A 313 12.74 -2.37 -2.92
C PRO A 313 12.16 -1.05 -3.40
N ASP A 314 11.32 -1.04 -4.44
CA ASP A 314 10.79 0.22 -4.98
C ASP A 314 9.74 0.87 -4.06
N LEU A 315 9.00 0.08 -3.29
CA LEU A 315 8.17 0.62 -2.21
C LEU A 315 9.02 1.18 -1.07
N LEU A 316 10.15 0.53 -0.72
CA LEU A 316 11.08 1.06 0.28
C LEU A 316 11.73 2.38 -0.19
N HIS A 317 11.99 2.53 -1.49
CA HIS A 317 12.44 3.78 -2.08
C HIS A 317 11.34 4.85 -2.20
N THR A 318 10.12 4.53 -1.78
CA THR A 318 9.02 5.48 -1.68
C THR A 318 8.77 5.86 -0.22
N ASN A 319 8.76 4.89 0.70
CA ASN A 319 8.45 5.10 2.11
C ASN A 319 9.11 4.01 2.95
N ASN A 320 9.44 4.32 4.21
CA ASN A 320 9.90 3.32 5.17
C ASN A 320 8.75 2.40 5.64
N TYR A 321 8.23 1.55 4.76
CA TYR A 321 7.11 0.66 5.08
C TYR A 321 7.52 -0.49 6.01
N ILE A 322 8.84 -0.79 6.10
CA ILE A 322 9.39 -1.78 7.04
C ILE A 322 9.23 -1.28 8.47
N CYS A 323 9.62 -0.02 8.73
CA CYS A 323 9.36 0.70 9.97
C CYS A 323 9.66 -0.13 11.23
N HIS A 324 8.65 -0.32 12.09
CA HIS A 324 8.80 -0.96 13.38
C HIS A 324 8.65 -2.49 13.37
N PHE A 325 9.20 -3.04 14.45
CA PHE A 325 9.78 -4.37 14.68
C PHE A 325 10.64 -4.93 13.55
N PHE A 326 11.66 -4.16 13.17
CA PHE A 326 12.80 -4.64 12.39
C PHE A 326 13.82 -5.37 13.28
N ALA A 327 14.24 -6.56 12.85
CA ALA A 327 15.35 -7.30 13.44
C ALA A 327 16.39 -7.64 12.37
N VAL A 328 17.66 -7.48 12.72
CA VAL A 328 18.79 -7.68 11.80
C VAL A 328 19.93 -8.38 12.52
N LYS A 329 20.74 -9.16 11.79
CA LYS A 329 21.97 -9.73 12.36
C LYS A 329 22.81 -8.61 12.99
N THR A 330 23.22 -8.83 14.23
CA THR A 330 24.00 -7.84 14.99
C THR A 330 25.34 -7.53 14.31
N SER A 331 25.89 -8.46 13.53
CA SER A 331 27.07 -8.24 12.70
C SER A 331 26.83 -7.21 11.58
N ILE A 332 25.63 -7.18 10.98
CA ILE A 332 25.28 -6.27 9.89
C ILE A 332 25.10 -4.84 10.43
N ILE A 333 24.28 -4.66 11.47
CA ILE A 333 24.08 -3.33 12.08
C ILE A 333 25.40 -2.72 12.59
N LYS A 334 26.31 -3.55 13.13
CA LYS A 334 27.65 -3.11 13.53
C LYS A 334 28.53 -2.77 12.33
N LYS A 335 28.45 -3.54 11.24
CA LYS A 335 29.20 -3.29 9.99
C LYS A 335 28.82 -1.96 9.36
N VAL A 336 27.52 -1.62 9.35
CA VAL A 336 27.04 -0.36 8.77
C VAL A 336 27.19 0.85 9.70
N GLY A 337 27.73 0.65 10.92
CA GLY A 337 28.04 1.72 11.87
C GLY A 337 26.87 2.18 12.76
N GLY A 338 25.81 1.40 12.90
CA GLY A 338 24.66 1.73 13.76
C GLY A 338 23.82 2.91 13.23
N PHE A 339 23.22 3.66 14.15
CA PHE A 339 22.33 4.79 13.86
C PHE A 339 23.11 6.09 13.68
N ARG A 340 22.69 6.95 12.74
CA ARG A 340 23.39 8.21 12.42
C ARG A 340 22.58 9.42 12.92
N PRO A 341 23.12 10.27 13.85
CA PRO A 341 22.38 11.40 14.43
C PRO A 341 21.85 12.45 13.44
N ASN A 342 22.48 12.59 12.27
CA ASN A 342 22.02 13.53 11.23
C ASN A 342 20.68 13.13 10.59
N PHE A 343 20.18 11.94 10.94
CA PHE A 343 18.91 11.37 10.49
C PHE A 343 17.90 11.22 11.63
N ASP A 344 18.13 11.80 12.81
CA ASP A 344 17.08 11.83 13.84
C ASP A 344 15.73 12.26 13.21
N GLY A 345 14.66 11.53 13.57
CA GLY A 345 13.34 11.58 12.96
C GLY A 345 13.10 10.54 11.85
N ALA A 346 14.14 10.06 11.18
CA ALA A 346 14.11 9.02 10.14
C ALA A 346 15.33 8.07 10.22
N GLN A 347 15.90 7.94 11.43
CA GLN A 347 17.14 7.19 11.69
C GLN A 347 16.98 5.70 11.42
N ASP A 348 15.76 5.20 11.56
CA ASP A 348 15.34 3.84 11.22
C ASP A 348 15.33 3.63 9.71
N PHE A 349 14.80 4.58 8.92
CA PHE A 349 14.79 4.49 7.47
C PHE A 349 16.21 4.47 6.89
N ASP A 350 17.07 5.38 7.37
CA ASP A 350 18.50 5.38 7.05
C ASP A 350 19.16 4.03 7.39
N LEU A 351 18.89 3.50 8.58
CA LEU A 351 19.48 2.24 9.02
C LEU A 351 19.01 1.06 8.16
N VAL A 352 17.71 0.98 7.88
CA VAL A 352 17.10 -0.09 7.10
C VAL A 352 17.71 -0.14 5.70
N LEU A 353 17.81 1.00 5.01
CA LEU A 353 18.46 1.10 3.69
C LEU A 353 19.89 0.53 3.73
N ARG A 354 20.71 0.98 4.69
CA ARG A 354 22.10 0.50 4.82
C ARG A 354 22.21 -0.98 5.23
N CYS A 355 21.31 -1.48 6.07
CA CYS A 355 21.34 -2.89 6.47
C CYS A 355 20.95 -3.81 5.31
N ILE A 356 20.02 -3.37 4.47
CA ILE A 356 19.58 -4.13 3.28
C ILE A 356 20.71 -4.22 2.25
N ASP A 357 21.51 -3.15 2.05
CA ASP A 357 22.72 -3.17 1.19
C ASP A 357 23.69 -4.31 1.57
N GLU A 358 23.68 -4.70 2.84
CA GLU A 358 24.56 -5.73 3.41
C GLU A 358 23.87 -7.09 3.63
N SER A 359 22.61 -7.21 3.24
CA SER A 359 21.78 -8.40 3.44
C SER A 359 21.57 -9.16 2.14
N LYS A 360 21.57 -10.50 2.24
CA LYS A 360 21.20 -11.39 1.14
C LYS A 360 19.77 -11.90 1.25
N SER A 361 19.21 -11.88 2.47
CA SER A 361 17.88 -12.37 2.74
C SER A 361 17.14 -11.42 3.68
N VAL A 362 16.07 -10.82 3.17
CA VAL A 362 15.14 -9.96 3.91
C VAL A 362 13.81 -10.71 3.97
N VAL A 363 13.35 -11.03 5.18
CA VAL A 363 12.19 -11.89 5.40
C VAL A 363 11.07 -11.14 6.10
N HIS A 364 9.88 -11.20 5.52
CA HIS A 364 8.67 -10.68 6.11
C HIS A 364 7.91 -11.78 6.87
N VAL A 365 7.42 -11.45 8.06
CA VAL A 365 6.50 -12.28 8.84
C VAL A 365 5.10 -11.64 8.82
N PRO A 366 4.15 -12.15 8.01
CA PRO A 366 2.83 -11.54 7.81
C PRO A 366 1.89 -11.84 9.01
N LYS A 367 2.24 -11.28 10.16
CA LYS A 367 1.56 -11.36 11.46
C LYS A 367 1.74 -10.04 12.18
N ILE A 368 0.70 -9.59 12.88
CA ILE A 368 0.78 -8.45 13.79
C ILE A 368 1.65 -8.86 15.00
N LEU A 369 2.92 -8.49 14.98
CA LEU A 369 3.87 -8.80 16.06
C LEU A 369 4.30 -7.55 16.84
N TYR A 370 3.96 -6.37 16.31
CA TYR A 370 4.19 -5.06 16.90
C TYR A 370 2.89 -4.27 16.95
N SER A 371 2.67 -3.55 18.05
CA SER A 371 1.52 -2.67 18.20
C SER A 371 1.96 -1.31 18.70
N TRP A 372 1.72 -0.30 17.88
CA TRP A 372 2.04 1.09 18.15
C TRP A 372 0.98 1.71 19.07
N ARG A 373 1.38 2.11 20.28
CA ARG A 373 0.52 2.84 21.21
C ARG A 373 0.29 4.28 20.75
N CYS A 374 -0.98 4.62 20.52
CA CYS A 374 -1.39 5.98 20.21
C CYS A 374 -1.67 6.79 21.50
N HIS A 375 -0.88 7.84 21.76
CA HIS A 375 -1.15 8.81 22.84
C HIS A 375 -0.74 10.24 22.44
N LYS A 376 -1.15 11.24 23.23
CA LYS A 376 -0.92 12.67 22.93
C LYS A 376 0.56 13.07 22.81
N GLY A 377 1.45 12.29 23.43
CA GLY A 377 2.90 12.50 23.41
C GLY A 377 3.61 11.73 22.31
N SER A 378 2.91 10.88 21.55
CA SER A 378 3.52 10.13 20.45
C SER A 378 3.98 11.09 19.35
N THR A 379 5.13 10.83 18.75
CA THR A 379 5.69 11.64 17.64
C THR A 379 4.70 11.80 16.46
N SER A 380 3.79 10.83 16.28
CA SER A 380 2.70 10.88 15.30
C SER A 380 1.64 11.96 15.57
N ALA A 381 1.45 12.35 16.84
CA ALA A 381 0.46 13.34 17.28
C ALA A 381 1.00 14.77 17.30
N ASN A 382 2.32 14.97 17.31
CA ASN A 382 2.94 16.30 17.35
C ASN A 382 3.22 16.81 15.93
N THR A 383 2.66 17.97 15.57
CA THR A 383 2.72 18.55 14.22
C THR A 383 4.09 19.16 13.90
N ASP A 384 4.81 19.69 14.90
CA ASP A 384 6.11 20.36 14.71
C ASP A 384 7.25 19.37 14.48
N SER A 385 7.10 18.13 14.94
CA SER A 385 8.09 17.06 14.77
C SER A 385 8.05 16.38 13.40
N LYS A 386 7.14 16.78 12.51
CA LYS A 386 6.89 16.08 11.23
C LYS A 386 7.80 16.54 10.10
N SER A 387 8.03 17.85 9.95
CA SER A 387 8.78 18.38 8.79
C SER A 387 10.24 17.95 8.77
N TYR A 388 10.95 18.04 9.91
CA TYR A 388 12.37 17.67 9.98
C TYR A 388 12.59 16.16 9.72
N ALA A 389 11.66 15.31 10.18
CA ALA A 389 11.70 13.87 9.99
C ALA A 389 11.53 13.49 8.51
N PHE A 390 10.59 14.13 7.79
CA PHE A 390 10.42 13.89 6.35
C PHE A 390 11.62 14.38 5.54
N GLU A 391 12.20 15.53 5.89
CA GLU A 391 13.46 15.98 5.27
C GLU A 391 14.62 15.03 5.59
N ALA A 392 14.67 14.46 6.79
CA ALA A 392 15.67 13.46 7.14
C ALA A 392 15.51 12.17 6.31
N GLY A 393 14.28 11.70 6.11
CA GLY A 393 14.02 10.52 5.26
C GLY A 393 14.32 10.78 3.79
N LYS A 394 13.98 11.96 3.27
CA LYS A 394 14.39 12.40 1.92
C LYS A 394 15.90 12.36 1.75
N ARG A 395 16.66 12.90 2.72
CA ARG A 395 18.13 12.85 2.71
C ARG A 395 18.65 11.41 2.80
N ALA A 396 18.03 10.55 3.59
CA ALA A 396 18.45 9.15 3.75
C ALA A 396 18.38 8.41 2.42
N LEU A 397 17.29 8.59 1.67
CA LEU A 397 17.11 8.00 0.35
C LEU A 397 18.01 8.65 -0.71
N GLN A 398 18.23 9.96 -0.68
CA GLN A 398 19.19 10.61 -1.58
C GLN A 398 20.61 10.06 -1.36
N GLU A 399 21.05 9.95 -0.11
CA GLU A 399 22.36 9.36 0.21
C GLU A 399 22.44 7.88 -0.17
N TYR A 400 21.31 7.15 -0.18
CA TYR A 400 21.29 5.78 -0.70
C TYR A 400 21.66 5.76 -2.19
N TYR A 401 21.05 6.61 -3.02
CA TYR A 401 21.39 6.69 -4.44
C TYR A 401 22.84 7.16 -4.67
N ASP A 402 23.29 8.17 -3.93
CA ASP A 402 24.65 8.70 -4.03
C ASP A 402 25.70 7.62 -3.72
N ARG A 403 25.47 6.77 -2.69
CA ARG A 403 26.37 5.65 -2.34
C ARG A 403 26.44 4.57 -3.43
N HIS A 404 25.36 4.38 -4.18
CA HIS A 404 25.29 3.40 -5.27
C HIS A 404 25.75 3.96 -6.61
N GLY A 405 26.14 5.24 -6.68
CA GLY A 405 26.49 5.91 -7.93
C GLY A 405 25.30 6.00 -8.90
N ILE A 406 24.08 5.99 -8.38
CA ILE A 406 22.86 6.12 -9.18
C ILE A 406 22.54 7.60 -9.25
N GLU A 407 22.56 8.16 -10.46
CA GLU A 407 22.12 9.55 -10.68
C GLU A 407 20.60 9.62 -10.55
N ALA A 408 20.12 10.05 -9.38
CA ALA A 408 18.70 10.23 -9.11
C ALA A 408 18.45 11.44 -8.21
N LYS A 409 17.24 12.01 -8.33
CA LYS A 409 16.74 13.08 -7.48
C LYS A 409 15.58 12.57 -6.65
N VAL A 410 15.64 12.81 -5.35
CA VAL A 410 14.54 12.52 -4.42
C VAL A 410 13.78 13.80 -4.08
N ASP A 411 12.46 13.76 -4.20
CA ASP A 411 11.56 14.86 -3.84
C ASP A 411 10.49 14.41 -2.83
N ASN A 412 10.03 15.33 -1.98
CA ASN A 412 8.83 15.10 -1.16
C ASN A 412 7.60 15.06 -2.05
N THR A 413 6.57 14.37 -1.58
CA THR A 413 5.29 14.25 -2.29
C THR A 413 4.16 14.92 -1.52
N PHE A 414 2.95 14.85 -2.04
CA PHE A 414 1.75 15.35 -1.36
C PHE A 414 1.43 14.56 -0.08
N LEU A 415 1.90 13.31 0.03
CA LEU A 415 1.73 12.48 1.21
C LEU A 415 3.00 12.55 2.07
N PRO A 416 2.95 13.09 3.30
CA PRO A 416 4.14 13.26 4.10
C PRO A 416 4.80 11.92 4.47
N GLY A 417 6.14 11.87 4.38
CA GLY A 417 6.92 10.64 4.57
C GLY A 417 6.95 9.71 3.35
N TYR A 418 6.33 10.11 2.22
CA TYR A 418 6.45 9.44 0.94
C TYR A 418 7.26 10.29 -0.03
N TYR A 419 8.13 9.65 -0.79
CA TYR A 419 9.13 10.28 -1.65
C TYR A 419 8.94 9.85 -3.11
N LYS A 420 9.28 10.77 -4.01
CA LYS A 420 9.38 10.49 -5.45
C LYS A 420 10.85 10.39 -5.82
N THR A 421 11.23 9.27 -6.44
CA THR A 421 12.52 9.13 -7.11
C THR A 421 12.37 9.51 -8.58
N THR A 422 13.25 10.38 -9.07
CA THR A 422 13.42 10.69 -10.49
C THR A 422 14.82 10.28 -10.93
N TYR A 423 14.94 9.23 -11.73
CA TYR A 423 16.22 8.81 -12.30
C TYR A 423 16.69 9.81 -13.36
N LEU A 424 17.93 10.25 -13.25
CA LEU A 424 18.55 11.22 -14.13
C LEU A 424 19.46 10.48 -15.11
N TYR A 425 19.29 10.74 -16.40
CA TYR A 425 20.11 10.13 -17.43
C TYR A 425 20.05 10.92 -18.73
N THR A 426 21.15 10.89 -19.48
CA THR A 426 21.32 11.65 -20.73
C THR A 426 21.15 10.79 -21.97
N GLU A 427 21.67 9.56 -21.95
CA GLU A 427 21.52 8.61 -23.04
C GLU A 427 20.07 8.11 -23.13
N ARG A 428 19.40 8.41 -24.25
CA ARG A 428 18.04 7.96 -24.53
C ARG A 428 18.11 6.80 -25.54
N PRO A 429 18.10 5.53 -25.11
CA PRO A 429 18.11 4.39 -26.03
C PRO A 429 16.86 4.38 -26.93
N LEU A 430 16.91 3.70 -28.08
CA LEU A 430 15.75 3.65 -28.96
C LEU A 430 14.64 2.80 -28.31
N VAL A 431 13.44 3.37 -28.18
CA VAL A 431 12.21 2.66 -27.77
C VAL A 431 11.37 2.36 -29.01
N THR A 432 11.04 1.09 -29.27
CA THR A 432 10.00 0.72 -30.24
C THR A 432 8.66 0.64 -29.52
N ILE A 433 7.74 1.54 -29.85
CA ILE A 433 6.36 1.54 -29.35
C ILE A 433 5.53 0.65 -30.27
N VAL A 434 5.10 -0.51 -29.76
CA VAL A 434 4.35 -1.51 -30.52
C VAL A 434 2.85 -1.32 -30.30
N ILE A 435 2.11 -1.07 -31.38
CA ILE A 435 0.67 -0.82 -31.35
C ILE A 435 -0.06 -1.76 -32.31
N PRO A 436 -0.68 -2.86 -31.83
CA PRO A 436 -1.60 -3.65 -32.63
C PRO A 436 -2.85 -2.85 -33.03
N ASN A 437 -3.27 -2.89 -34.30
CA ASN A 437 -4.46 -2.17 -34.74
C ASN A 437 -5.27 -2.88 -35.84
N LYS A 438 -6.58 -2.98 -35.61
CA LYS A 438 -7.61 -3.40 -36.56
C LYS A 438 -8.74 -2.37 -36.56
N ASP A 439 -8.96 -1.71 -37.69
CA ASP A 439 -10.07 -0.80 -38.06
C ASP A 439 -10.26 0.49 -37.23
N HIS A 440 -9.93 0.49 -35.95
CA HIS A 440 -10.09 1.55 -34.95
C HIS A 440 -9.20 2.79 -35.20
N THR A 441 -9.39 3.45 -36.35
CA THR A 441 -8.57 4.56 -36.84
C THR A 441 -8.65 5.78 -35.93
N GLU A 442 -9.81 6.11 -35.36
CA GLU A 442 -9.96 7.27 -34.45
C GLU A 442 -9.21 7.06 -33.12
N ASP A 443 -9.27 5.85 -32.57
CA ASP A 443 -8.55 5.49 -31.35
C ASP A 443 -7.04 5.50 -31.60
N LEU A 444 -6.60 4.86 -32.69
CA LEU A 444 -5.20 4.86 -33.10
C LEU A 444 -4.67 6.29 -33.32
N ASP A 445 -5.45 7.15 -33.98
CA ASP A 445 -5.06 8.54 -34.25
C ASP A 445 -4.90 9.35 -32.96
N ARG A 446 -5.78 9.14 -31.97
CA ARG A 446 -5.66 9.73 -30.63
C ARG A 446 -4.39 9.26 -29.93
N CYS A 447 -4.12 7.96 -29.95
CA CYS A 447 -2.92 7.36 -29.37
C CYS A 447 -1.65 7.92 -30.03
N VAL A 448 -1.52 7.81 -31.36
CA VAL A 448 -0.34 8.27 -32.10
C VAL A 448 -0.12 9.77 -31.92
N ARG A 449 -1.15 10.62 -32.02
CA ARG A 449 -1.00 12.06 -31.78
C ARG A 449 -0.48 12.37 -30.38
N SER A 450 -0.95 11.64 -29.36
CA SER A 450 -0.48 11.83 -27.98
C SER A 450 0.98 11.43 -27.80
N LEU A 451 1.44 10.36 -28.46
CA LEU A 451 2.84 9.92 -28.46
C LEU A 451 3.76 10.92 -29.17
N LEU A 452 3.34 11.43 -30.34
CA LEU A 452 4.13 12.40 -31.10
C LEU A 452 4.23 13.76 -30.37
N ALA A 453 3.37 14.02 -29.38
CA ALA A 453 3.41 15.22 -28.55
C ALA A 453 4.44 15.16 -27.40
N THR A 454 5.05 14.00 -27.14
CA THR A 454 6.16 13.85 -26.17
C THR A 454 7.37 14.69 -26.57
N LYS A 455 7.93 15.45 -25.62
CA LYS A 455 9.00 16.43 -25.89
C LYS A 455 10.36 16.02 -25.34
N GLU A 456 10.41 15.41 -24.16
CA GLU A 456 11.70 15.12 -23.49
C GLU A 456 12.34 13.80 -23.98
N TYR A 457 11.53 12.78 -24.30
CA TYR A 457 12.01 11.50 -24.82
C TYR A 457 11.65 11.35 -26.30
N THR A 458 12.52 11.77 -27.20
CA THR A 458 12.23 11.79 -28.64
C THR A 458 12.80 10.62 -29.42
N ASN A 459 13.71 9.82 -28.84
CA ASN A 459 14.34 8.69 -29.50
C ASN A 459 13.45 7.43 -29.45
N PHE A 460 12.35 7.46 -30.19
CA PHE A 460 11.43 6.33 -30.32
C PHE A 460 11.00 6.12 -31.78
N GLU A 461 10.59 4.90 -32.10
CA GLU A 461 9.81 4.57 -33.31
C GLU A 461 8.43 4.04 -32.90
N ILE A 462 7.42 4.28 -33.74
CA ILE A 462 6.08 3.71 -33.57
C ILE A 462 5.93 2.60 -34.61
N LEU A 463 5.80 1.37 -34.14
CA LEU A 463 5.58 0.17 -34.95
C LEU A 463 4.13 -0.28 -34.81
N ILE A 464 3.31 0.10 -35.78
CA ILE A 464 1.92 -0.32 -35.86
C ILE A 464 1.87 -1.72 -36.49
N ILE A 465 1.19 -2.65 -35.84
CA ILE A 465 0.97 -4.00 -36.38
C ILE A 465 -0.46 -4.11 -36.86
N GLU A 466 -0.62 -4.08 -38.18
CA GLU A 466 -1.90 -4.37 -38.82
C GLU A 466 -2.21 -5.87 -38.66
N ASN A 467 -3.45 -6.16 -38.25
CA ASN A 467 -3.86 -7.52 -37.91
C ASN A 467 -5.31 -7.84 -38.32
N ASN A 468 -5.56 -7.90 -39.64
CA ASN A 468 -6.81 -8.25 -40.29
C ASN A 468 -7.86 -7.13 -40.28
N SER A 469 -7.43 -5.91 -40.59
CA SER A 469 -8.33 -4.82 -40.94
C SER A 469 -9.17 -5.15 -42.18
N GLU A 470 -10.43 -4.74 -42.14
CA GLU A 470 -11.39 -4.93 -43.25
C GLU A 470 -11.77 -3.59 -43.89
N ASP A 471 -11.61 -2.47 -43.17
CA ASP A 471 -11.93 -1.14 -43.68
C ASP A 471 -10.78 -0.54 -44.48
N GLN A 472 -11.06 -0.15 -45.73
CA GLN A 472 -10.12 0.56 -46.60
C GLN A 472 -9.63 1.88 -46.00
N ALA A 473 -10.48 2.57 -45.21
CA ALA A 473 -10.10 3.81 -44.53
C ALA A 473 -8.90 3.62 -43.60
N THR A 474 -8.75 2.44 -43.00
CA THR A 474 -7.62 2.11 -42.11
C THR A 474 -6.31 2.03 -42.86
N PHE A 475 -6.31 1.39 -44.04
CA PHE A 475 -5.12 1.29 -44.89
C PHE A 475 -4.73 2.66 -45.45
N ASP A 476 -5.70 3.47 -45.88
CA ASP A 476 -5.47 4.83 -46.33
C ASP A 476 -4.86 5.69 -45.20
N TYR A 477 -5.33 5.49 -43.97
CA TYR A 477 -4.80 6.15 -42.79
C TYR A 477 -3.37 5.72 -42.44
N TYR A 478 -3.03 4.43 -42.56
CA TYR A 478 -1.65 3.96 -42.42
C TYR A 478 -0.69 4.62 -43.41
N GLU A 479 -1.10 4.78 -44.68
CA GLU A 479 -0.30 5.49 -45.67
C GLU A 479 -0.14 6.98 -45.35
N LYS A 480 -1.17 7.60 -44.75
CA LYS A 480 -1.10 8.98 -44.25
C LYS A 480 -0.08 9.09 -43.10
N LEU A 481 -0.15 8.21 -42.11
CA LEU A 481 0.74 8.23 -40.95
C LEU A 481 2.22 8.09 -41.33
N LYS A 482 2.54 7.13 -42.21
CA LYS A 482 3.93 6.92 -42.70
C LYS A 482 4.51 8.14 -43.41
N LYS A 483 3.66 8.98 -44.02
CA LYS A 483 4.07 10.24 -44.67
C LYS A 483 4.16 11.41 -43.70
N GLN A 484 3.48 11.31 -42.56
CA GLN A 484 3.39 12.39 -41.57
C GLN A 484 4.63 12.43 -40.66
N ASP A 485 5.18 11.29 -40.28
CA ASP A 485 6.35 11.20 -39.41
C ASP A 485 7.21 9.98 -39.77
N GLU A 486 8.52 10.19 -39.93
CA GLU A 486 9.47 9.13 -40.33
C GLU A 486 9.66 8.04 -39.26
N ARG A 487 9.28 8.33 -38.01
CA ARG A 487 9.32 7.37 -36.91
C ARG A 487 8.22 6.32 -36.99
N ILE A 488 7.23 6.48 -37.88
CA ILE A 488 6.08 5.57 -37.95
C ILE A 488 6.31 4.51 -39.02
N ARG A 489 6.20 3.24 -38.60
CA ARG A 489 6.25 2.05 -39.44
C ARG A 489 4.99 1.23 -39.26
N VAL A 490 4.59 0.56 -40.33
CA VAL A 490 3.44 -0.35 -40.33
C VAL A 490 3.90 -1.69 -40.88
N GLU A 491 3.69 -2.77 -40.11
CA GLU A 491 3.93 -4.15 -40.53
C GLU A 491 2.61 -4.92 -40.47
N THR A 492 2.40 -5.83 -41.42
CA THR A 492 1.22 -6.71 -41.43
C THR A 492 1.57 -8.04 -40.81
N TRP A 493 0.82 -8.43 -39.79
CA TRP A 493 0.89 -9.77 -39.20
C TRP A 493 -0.13 -10.70 -39.84
N LYS A 494 0.29 -11.90 -40.22
CA LYS A 494 -0.59 -12.91 -40.82
C LYS A 494 -0.84 -14.04 -39.83
N MET A 495 -2.04 -14.60 -39.84
CA MET A 495 -2.43 -15.67 -38.93
C MET A 495 -1.54 -16.91 -38.99
N ASP A 496 -0.98 -17.23 -40.16
CA ASP A 496 -0.04 -18.35 -40.33
C ASP A 496 1.23 -18.19 -39.48
N ASP A 497 1.49 -17.00 -38.95
CA ASP A 497 2.61 -16.71 -38.06
C ASP A 497 2.35 -17.11 -36.59
N ALA A 498 1.12 -17.49 -36.22
CA ALA A 498 0.79 -17.99 -34.87
C ALA A 498 1.16 -19.48 -34.72
N ARG A 499 1.85 -19.85 -33.64
CA ARG A 499 2.24 -21.25 -33.38
C ARG A 499 1.13 -22.08 -32.74
N HIS A 500 0.11 -21.45 -32.14
CA HIS A 500 -0.91 -22.12 -31.32
C HIS A 500 -2.35 -21.57 -31.49
N SER A 501 -2.66 -20.81 -32.55
CA SER A 501 -4.02 -20.29 -32.74
C SER A 501 -5.00 -21.36 -33.22
N GLU A 502 -6.20 -21.41 -32.63
CA GLU A 502 -7.36 -22.03 -33.27
C GLU A 502 -7.54 -21.40 -34.68
N LYS A 503 -7.87 -22.22 -35.69
CA LYS A 503 -8.06 -21.72 -37.07
C LYS A 503 -9.06 -20.56 -37.06
N HIS A 504 -8.58 -19.36 -37.42
CA HIS A 504 -9.31 -18.09 -37.58
C HIS A 504 -9.59 -17.28 -36.30
N GLY A 505 -8.55 -16.80 -35.58
CA GLY A 505 -8.75 -15.88 -34.44
C GLY A 505 -7.57 -14.97 -34.09
N PHE A 506 -7.88 -13.74 -33.67
CA PHE A 506 -6.95 -12.77 -33.07
C PHE A 506 -6.14 -13.39 -31.92
N ASN A 507 -4.82 -13.16 -31.91
CA ASN A 507 -3.93 -13.57 -30.83
C ASN A 507 -2.95 -12.43 -30.50
N TYR A 508 -3.24 -11.71 -29.42
CA TYR A 508 -2.46 -10.57 -28.97
C TYR A 508 -1.01 -10.97 -28.64
N ALA A 509 -0.81 -12.08 -27.93
CA ALA A 509 0.52 -12.59 -27.60
C ALA A 509 1.37 -12.88 -28.85
N ALA A 510 0.77 -13.50 -29.89
CA ALA A 510 1.46 -13.79 -31.15
C ALA A 510 1.81 -12.50 -31.92
N ILE A 511 0.90 -11.52 -31.94
CA ILE A 511 1.13 -10.22 -32.56
C ILE A 511 2.29 -9.48 -31.88
N GLN A 512 2.32 -9.46 -30.55
CA GLN A 512 3.41 -8.84 -29.77
C GLN A 512 4.74 -9.57 -30.01
N ASN A 513 4.74 -10.90 -30.03
CA ASN A 513 5.92 -11.70 -30.36
C ASN A 513 6.45 -11.44 -31.79
N PHE A 514 5.55 -11.24 -32.75
CA PHE A 514 5.92 -10.85 -34.11
C PHE A 514 6.53 -9.45 -34.15
N ALA A 515 5.92 -8.49 -33.47
CA ALA A 515 6.40 -7.12 -33.40
C ALA A 515 7.79 -7.03 -32.77
N ALA A 516 8.04 -7.77 -31.68
CA ALA A 516 9.34 -7.82 -31.01
C ALA A 516 10.47 -8.20 -31.98
N LYS A 517 10.21 -9.12 -32.93
CA LYS A 517 11.18 -9.51 -33.97
C LYS A 517 11.43 -8.41 -35.01
N LYS A 518 10.47 -7.51 -35.21
CA LYS A 518 10.50 -6.41 -36.20
C LYS A 518 10.98 -5.07 -35.63
N ALA A 519 10.98 -4.96 -34.31
CA ALA A 519 11.40 -3.79 -33.55
C ALA A 519 12.90 -3.52 -33.68
N ASN A 520 13.28 -2.26 -33.87
CA ASN A 520 14.68 -1.81 -33.90
C ASN A 520 15.19 -1.35 -32.53
N GLY A 521 14.28 -1.02 -31.61
CA GLY A 521 14.59 -0.49 -30.30
C GLY A 521 15.28 -1.49 -29.37
N GLU A 522 16.09 -0.94 -28.47
CA GLU A 522 16.63 -1.67 -27.33
C GLU A 522 15.51 -1.99 -26.32
N TYR A 523 14.50 -1.14 -26.26
CA TYR A 523 13.30 -1.30 -25.45
C TYR A 523 12.06 -1.46 -26.32
N LEU A 524 11.11 -2.24 -25.84
CA LEU A 524 9.78 -2.41 -26.40
C LEU A 524 8.78 -1.77 -25.44
N LEU A 525 7.96 -0.84 -25.92
CA LEU A 525 6.76 -0.40 -25.20
C LEU A 525 5.56 -1.10 -25.84
N LEU A 526 4.97 -2.07 -25.14
CA LEU A 526 3.71 -2.68 -25.55
C LEU A 526 2.60 -1.70 -25.21
N LEU A 527 1.83 -1.27 -26.20
CA LEU A 527 0.82 -0.24 -26.04
C LEU A 527 -0.45 -0.58 -26.80
N ASN A 528 -1.60 -0.50 -26.14
CA ASN A 528 -2.89 -0.65 -26.81
C ASN A 528 -3.22 0.60 -27.65
N ASN A 529 -3.94 0.40 -28.76
CA ASN A 529 -4.32 1.47 -29.69
C ASN A 529 -5.35 2.45 -29.11
N ASP A 530 -6.09 2.05 -28.07
CA ASP A 530 -7.09 2.85 -27.36
C ASP A 530 -6.55 3.49 -26.08
N THR A 531 -5.29 3.93 -26.12
CA THR A 531 -4.63 4.70 -25.06
C THR A 531 -4.41 6.16 -25.46
N GLN A 532 -4.24 7.03 -24.48
CA GLN A 532 -3.82 8.42 -24.69
C GLN A 532 -2.86 8.84 -23.58
N VAL A 533 -1.70 9.36 -23.97
CA VAL A 533 -0.73 9.92 -23.01
C VAL A 533 -1.31 11.15 -22.32
N ILE A 534 -1.26 11.16 -20.98
CA ILE A 534 -1.61 12.32 -20.14
C ILE A 534 -0.34 13.12 -19.85
N ASP A 535 0.70 12.43 -19.35
CA ASP A 535 2.00 13.04 -19.06
C ASP A 535 2.92 12.94 -20.28
N PRO A 536 3.26 14.05 -20.96
CA PRO A 536 4.08 14.00 -22.17
C PRO A 536 5.45 13.36 -21.94
N ASP A 537 5.94 13.31 -20.70
CA ASP A 537 7.26 12.79 -20.33
C ASP A 537 7.21 11.41 -19.66
N PHE A 538 6.09 10.67 -19.78
CA PHE A 538 5.92 9.34 -19.18
C PHE A 538 7.08 8.38 -19.54
N LEU A 539 7.56 8.41 -20.79
CA LEU A 539 8.69 7.59 -21.25
C LEU A 539 9.99 7.90 -20.51
N VAL A 540 10.21 9.16 -20.09
CA VAL A 540 11.38 9.52 -19.29
C VAL A 540 11.37 8.76 -17.97
N SER A 541 10.21 8.71 -17.32
CA SER A 541 10.03 8.01 -16.05
C SER A 541 10.18 6.50 -16.22
N MET A 542 9.43 5.91 -17.15
CA MET A 542 9.43 4.46 -17.37
C MET A 542 10.80 3.93 -17.77
N VAL A 543 11.52 4.61 -18.68
CA VAL A 543 12.88 4.21 -19.07
C VAL A 543 13.87 4.40 -17.90
N GLY A 544 13.64 5.38 -17.02
CA GLY A 544 14.45 5.55 -15.80
C GLY A 544 14.50 4.27 -14.96
N TYR A 545 13.34 3.65 -14.71
CA TYR A 545 13.26 2.35 -14.04
C TYR A 545 13.81 1.21 -14.93
N ALA A 546 13.38 1.14 -16.19
CA ALA A 546 13.71 0.03 -17.08
C ALA A 546 15.21 -0.06 -17.44
N ARG A 547 16.01 0.98 -17.18
CA ARG A 547 17.46 0.94 -17.34
C ARG A 547 18.17 0.13 -16.26
N ARG A 548 17.55 -0.07 -15.11
CA ARG A 548 18.15 -0.87 -14.04
C ARG A 548 18.19 -2.34 -14.44
N SER A 549 19.34 -2.98 -14.27
CA SER A 549 19.56 -4.35 -14.72
C SER A 549 18.68 -5.39 -14.02
N ASP A 550 18.21 -5.08 -12.81
CA ASP A 550 17.30 -5.90 -12.01
C ASP A 550 15.82 -5.76 -12.42
N VAL A 551 15.44 -4.74 -13.19
CA VAL A 551 14.05 -4.51 -13.64
C VAL A 551 13.79 -5.22 -14.96
N GLY A 552 12.72 -6.03 -15.04
CA GLY A 552 12.31 -6.76 -16.24
C GLY A 552 11.18 -6.07 -17.00
N ALA A 553 10.24 -5.45 -16.29
CA ALA A 553 9.13 -4.70 -16.89
C ALA A 553 8.74 -3.49 -16.05
N VAL A 554 8.21 -2.46 -16.71
CA VAL A 554 7.66 -1.25 -16.09
C VAL A 554 6.27 -1.00 -16.64
N GLY A 555 5.26 -0.91 -15.77
CA GLY A 555 3.88 -0.59 -16.13
C GLY A 555 3.49 0.82 -15.71
N ALA A 556 2.70 1.50 -16.53
CA ALA A 556 2.18 2.85 -16.25
C ALA A 556 0.94 2.83 -15.33
N LYS A 557 0.57 3.98 -14.74
CA LYS A 557 -0.76 4.18 -14.17
C LYS A 557 -1.75 4.48 -15.28
N LEU A 558 -2.82 3.70 -15.36
CA LEU A 558 -3.88 3.90 -16.34
C LEU A 558 -5.14 4.41 -15.65
N LEU A 559 -5.75 5.42 -16.27
CA LEU A 559 -7.01 6.01 -15.84
C LEU A 559 -8.11 5.72 -16.86
N TYR A 560 -9.34 5.60 -16.37
CA TYR A 560 -10.55 5.74 -17.18
C TYR A 560 -10.76 7.21 -17.56
N GLU A 561 -11.68 7.45 -18.50
CA GLU A 561 -11.96 8.80 -19.00
C GLU A 561 -12.60 9.76 -17.96
N ASP A 562 -13.03 9.22 -16.82
CA ASP A 562 -13.60 9.96 -15.69
C ASP A 562 -12.59 10.21 -14.55
N ASP A 563 -11.29 10.09 -14.85
CA ASP A 563 -10.17 10.26 -13.92
C ASP A 563 -10.18 9.28 -12.73
N THR A 564 -10.83 8.13 -12.91
CA THR A 564 -10.72 7.01 -11.96
C THR A 564 -9.67 6.00 -12.40
N VAL A 565 -9.09 5.28 -11.44
CA VAL A 565 -8.01 4.32 -11.67
C VAL A 565 -8.52 3.09 -12.42
N GLN A 566 -7.89 2.78 -13.54
CA GLN A 566 -8.09 1.56 -14.32
C GLN A 566 -6.98 0.53 -14.04
N HIS A 567 -5.76 1.01 -13.84
CA HIS A 567 -4.63 0.19 -13.47
C HIS A 567 -3.67 0.97 -12.58
N ALA A 568 -3.47 0.47 -11.36
CA ALA A 568 -2.37 0.87 -10.49
C ALA A 568 -1.53 -0.35 -10.09
N GLY A 569 -1.46 -1.36 -10.97
CA GLY A 569 -0.88 -2.67 -10.67
C GLY A 569 -1.84 -3.86 -10.76
N VAL A 570 -1.29 -5.08 -10.84
CA VAL A 570 -2.06 -6.33 -10.80
C VAL A 570 -1.64 -7.20 -9.62
N ILE A 571 -2.62 -7.71 -8.87
CA ILE A 571 -2.45 -8.70 -7.81
C ILE A 571 -2.78 -10.09 -8.36
N VAL A 572 -1.88 -11.05 -8.18
CA VAL A 572 -2.05 -12.44 -8.62
C VAL A 572 -2.82 -13.27 -7.58
N GLY A 573 -3.78 -14.07 -8.06
CA GLY A 573 -4.62 -14.96 -7.26
C GLY A 573 -5.94 -14.35 -6.78
N VAL A 574 -6.11 -13.02 -6.86
CA VAL A 574 -7.39 -12.35 -6.56
C VAL A 574 -8.41 -12.69 -7.65
N GLU A 575 -9.65 -12.94 -7.23
CA GLU A 575 -10.74 -13.46 -8.10
C GLU A 575 -10.36 -14.73 -8.89
N GLY A 576 -9.35 -15.46 -8.41
CA GLY A 576 -8.93 -16.76 -8.91
C GLY A 576 -7.74 -16.74 -9.87
N VAL A 577 -7.39 -15.62 -10.51
CA VAL A 577 -6.20 -15.54 -11.39
C VAL A 577 -5.41 -14.26 -11.15
N ALA A 578 -6.02 -13.11 -11.41
CA ALA A 578 -5.39 -11.81 -11.33
C ALA A 578 -6.44 -10.70 -11.31
N PHE A 579 -6.17 -9.60 -10.60
CA PHE A 579 -7.08 -8.45 -10.50
C PHE A 579 -6.32 -7.13 -10.44
N HIS A 580 -6.87 -6.08 -11.08
CA HIS A 580 -6.31 -4.73 -11.05
C HIS A 580 -6.58 -4.07 -9.69
N GLN A 581 -5.54 -3.65 -8.98
CA GLN A 581 -5.73 -3.02 -7.67
C GLN A 581 -6.27 -1.59 -7.80
N PHE A 582 -7.11 -1.19 -6.84
CA PHE A 582 -7.71 0.15 -6.74
C PHE A 582 -8.58 0.55 -7.94
N LEU A 583 -9.19 -0.41 -8.63
CA LEU A 583 -10.12 -0.12 -9.72
C LEU A 583 -11.20 0.89 -9.28
N GLU A 584 -11.50 1.86 -10.13
CA GLU A 584 -12.50 2.94 -9.91
C GLU A 584 -12.18 3.88 -8.74
N TYR A 585 -11.01 3.80 -8.10
CA TYR A 585 -10.60 4.81 -7.11
C TYR A 585 -10.35 6.14 -7.82
N PRO A 586 -10.66 7.29 -7.21
CA PRO A 586 -10.25 8.58 -7.75
C PRO A 586 -8.73 8.64 -7.96
N GLU A 587 -8.25 9.29 -9.03
CA GLU A 587 -6.82 9.37 -9.36
C GLU A 587 -5.93 9.76 -8.16
N HIS A 588 -6.37 10.75 -7.38
CA HIS A 588 -5.62 11.32 -6.27
C HIS A 588 -5.82 10.59 -4.94
N ASP A 589 -6.66 9.55 -4.88
CA ASP A 589 -6.76 8.70 -3.70
C ASP A 589 -5.47 7.89 -3.55
N PRO A 590 -4.69 8.05 -2.46
CA PRO A 590 -3.45 7.32 -2.26
C PRO A 590 -3.66 5.81 -2.13
N GLY A 591 -4.88 5.35 -1.85
CA GLY A 591 -5.21 3.96 -1.61
C GLY A 591 -4.54 3.42 -0.35
N TYR A 592 -4.52 2.09 -0.26
CA TYR A 592 -3.93 1.40 0.89
C TYR A 592 -2.42 1.66 0.96
N MET A 593 -1.96 2.30 2.04
CA MET A 593 -0.54 2.64 2.27
C MET A 593 0.12 3.42 1.11
N GLY A 594 -0.62 4.31 0.44
CA GLY A 594 -0.06 5.11 -0.67
C GLY A 594 0.15 4.33 -1.98
N ARG A 595 -0.22 3.05 -2.02
CA ARG A 595 0.14 2.15 -3.13
C ARG A 595 -0.57 2.45 -4.45
N ALA A 596 -1.60 3.29 -4.49
CA ALA A 596 -2.20 3.72 -5.74
C ALA A 596 -1.41 4.87 -6.42
N SER A 597 -0.68 5.65 -5.62
CA SER A 597 -0.06 6.92 -6.06
C SER A 597 1.46 6.92 -6.05
N PHE A 598 2.09 5.83 -5.64
CA PHE A 598 3.54 5.72 -5.60
C PHE A 598 4.08 4.42 -6.19
N SER A 599 5.25 4.53 -6.81
CA SER A 599 5.91 3.44 -7.52
C SER A 599 6.33 2.32 -6.56
N GLN A 600 6.17 1.07 -7.01
CA GLN A 600 6.45 -0.12 -6.21
C GLN A 600 6.65 -1.34 -7.10
N ASP A 601 7.21 -2.41 -6.54
CA ASP A 601 7.24 -3.71 -7.20
C ASP A 601 5.91 -4.44 -7.08
N LEU A 602 5.50 -5.11 -8.15
CA LEU A 602 4.28 -5.91 -8.22
C LEU A 602 4.50 -7.26 -8.91
N SER A 603 3.54 -8.17 -8.79
CA SER A 603 3.64 -9.49 -9.42
C SER A 603 3.34 -9.42 -10.90
N ALA A 604 2.49 -8.47 -11.31
CA ALA A 604 2.25 -8.15 -12.69
C ALA A 604 1.82 -6.70 -12.88
N VAL A 605 2.02 -6.22 -14.11
CA VAL A 605 1.45 -4.99 -14.67
C VAL A 605 0.77 -5.33 -15.99
N THR A 606 -0.13 -4.47 -16.45
CA THR A 606 -0.91 -4.78 -17.67
C THR A 606 -0.14 -4.50 -18.95
N GLY A 607 -0.40 -5.31 -19.98
CA GLY A 607 0.12 -5.11 -21.35
C GLY A 607 -0.45 -3.89 -22.08
N ALA A 608 -1.44 -3.19 -21.52
CA ALA A 608 -2.00 -1.99 -22.13
C ALA A 608 -0.98 -0.83 -22.22
N CYS A 609 -0.02 -0.77 -21.29
CA CYS A 609 1.18 0.07 -21.37
C CYS A 609 2.31 -0.55 -20.52
N LEU A 610 3.18 -1.33 -21.18
CA LEU A 610 4.27 -2.09 -20.53
C LEU A 610 5.58 -1.88 -21.28
N LEU A 611 6.57 -1.31 -20.61
CA LEU A 611 7.93 -1.13 -21.11
C LEU A 611 8.83 -2.28 -20.67
N ILE A 612 9.60 -2.85 -21.60
CA ILE A 612 10.51 -3.96 -21.35
C ILE A 612 11.76 -3.87 -22.23
N ARG A 613 12.92 -4.25 -21.70
CA ARG A 613 14.13 -4.44 -22.53
C ARG A 613 13.90 -5.58 -23.52
N LYS A 614 14.14 -5.34 -24.80
CA LYS A 614 13.94 -6.33 -25.87
C LYS A 614 14.68 -7.65 -25.58
N LYS A 615 15.94 -7.55 -25.15
CA LYS A 615 16.76 -8.72 -24.79
C LYS A 615 16.14 -9.55 -23.65
N VAL A 616 15.54 -8.90 -22.66
CA VAL A 616 14.88 -9.58 -21.53
C VAL A 616 13.57 -10.22 -21.98
N TYR A 617 12.79 -9.56 -22.85
CA TYR A 617 11.61 -10.15 -23.48
C TYR A 617 11.95 -11.44 -24.24
N GLU A 618 13.04 -11.43 -25.02
CA GLU A 618 13.55 -12.59 -25.75
C GLU A 618 14.08 -13.69 -24.82
N GLU A 619 14.78 -13.31 -23.74
CA GLU A 619 15.32 -14.22 -22.72
C GLU A 619 14.24 -15.09 -22.07
N VAL A 620 13.10 -14.49 -21.70
CA VAL A 620 11.98 -15.23 -21.09
C VAL A 620 11.02 -15.86 -22.10
N GLY A 621 11.36 -15.82 -23.39
CA GLY A 621 10.60 -16.44 -24.47
C GLY A 621 9.36 -15.67 -24.94
N GLY A 622 9.25 -14.37 -24.63
CA GLY A 622 8.16 -13.49 -25.04
C GLY A 622 6.82 -13.82 -24.38
N MET A 623 5.70 -13.42 -24.97
CA MET A 623 4.36 -13.76 -24.48
C MET A 623 3.96 -15.19 -24.85
N ASP A 624 3.23 -15.87 -23.97
CA ASP A 624 2.74 -17.23 -24.24
C ASP A 624 1.53 -17.19 -25.18
N GLU A 625 1.68 -17.74 -26.38
CA GLU A 625 0.66 -17.71 -27.42
C GLU A 625 -0.57 -18.59 -27.10
N HIS A 626 -0.54 -19.43 -26.04
CA HIS A 626 -1.74 -20.10 -25.53
C HIS A 626 -2.71 -19.13 -24.85
N LEU A 627 -2.20 -17.98 -24.39
CA LEU A 627 -2.96 -16.89 -23.78
C LEU A 627 -3.24 -15.84 -24.85
N ALA A 628 -4.12 -16.19 -25.79
CA ALA A 628 -4.37 -15.40 -26.98
C ALA A 628 -4.89 -13.99 -26.67
N VAL A 629 -5.66 -13.83 -25.59
CA VAL A 629 -6.31 -12.54 -25.28
C VAL A 629 -6.11 -12.10 -23.84
N SER A 630 -6.36 -12.97 -22.86
CA SER A 630 -6.29 -12.61 -21.45
C SER A 630 -5.05 -13.21 -20.77
N TYR A 631 -4.56 -12.51 -19.75
CA TYR A 631 -3.47 -12.95 -18.86
C TYR A 631 -2.08 -13.16 -19.50
N ASN A 632 -1.89 -12.85 -20.80
CA ASN A 632 -0.58 -12.95 -21.45
C ASN A 632 0.47 -12.01 -20.85
N ASP A 633 0.03 -10.84 -20.39
CA ASP A 633 0.82 -9.86 -19.64
C ASP A 633 1.17 -10.36 -18.22
N VAL A 634 0.21 -10.96 -17.53
CA VAL A 634 0.42 -11.60 -16.23
C VAL A 634 1.42 -12.75 -16.34
N ASP A 635 1.27 -13.63 -17.34
CA ASP A 635 2.22 -14.72 -17.61
C ASP A 635 3.62 -14.19 -17.93
N LEU A 636 3.73 -13.15 -18.76
CA LEU A 636 5.01 -12.50 -19.06
C LEU A 636 5.67 -11.99 -17.77
N CYS A 637 4.93 -11.26 -16.92
CA CYS A 637 5.43 -10.75 -15.65
C CYS A 637 5.87 -11.87 -14.70
N LEU A 638 5.12 -12.96 -14.62
CA LEU A 638 5.49 -14.11 -13.79
C LEU A 638 6.76 -14.81 -14.29
N LYS A 639 6.96 -14.94 -15.61
CA LYS A 639 8.22 -15.45 -16.18
C LYS A 639 9.41 -14.53 -15.88
N LEU A 640 9.23 -13.21 -15.95
CA LEU A 640 10.27 -12.25 -15.58
C LEU A 640 10.69 -12.44 -14.12
N ARG A 641 9.72 -12.62 -13.23
CA ARG A 641 9.98 -12.87 -11.81
C ARG A 641 10.68 -14.20 -11.54
N GLU A 642 10.29 -15.28 -12.22
CA GLU A 642 11.00 -16.56 -12.12
C GLU A 642 12.46 -16.44 -12.60
N ALA A 643 12.73 -15.56 -13.57
CA ALA A 643 14.07 -15.23 -14.02
C ALA A 643 14.84 -14.27 -13.09
N GLY A 644 14.21 -13.81 -12.00
CA GLY A 644 14.83 -12.95 -10.98
C GLY A 644 14.71 -11.45 -11.25
N TYR A 645 13.89 -11.03 -12.23
CA TYR A 645 13.64 -9.63 -12.52
C TYR A 645 12.48 -9.05 -11.70
N LEU A 646 12.59 -7.77 -11.36
CA LEU A 646 11.51 -6.97 -10.79
C LEU A 646 10.51 -6.53 -11.85
N VAL A 647 9.26 -6.37 -11.44
CA VAL A 647 8.19 -5.78 -12.26
C VAL A 647 7.71 -4.55 -11.52
N VAL A 648 8.00 -3.38 -12.07
CA VAL A 648 7.78 -2.10 -11.41
C VAL A 648 6.49 -1.47 -11.94
N TYR A 649 5.63 -1.04 -11.04
CA TYR A 649 4.57 -0.09 -11.35
C TYR A 649 5.09 1.33 -11.17
N ASP A 650 5.08 2.11 -12.24
CA ASP A 650 5.45 3.52 -12.23
C ASP A 650 4.21 4.40 -12.09
N ALA A 651 3.97 4.88 -10.87
CA ALA A 651 2.82 5.71 -10.54
C ALA A 651 2.89 7.14 -11.11
N PHE A 652 3.99 7.52 -11.76
CA PHE A 652 4.19 8.86 -12.34
C PHE A 652 4.16 8.87 -13.87
N ALA A 653 3.83 7.74 -14.49
CA ALA A 653 3.56 7.63 -15.91
C ALA A 653 2.05 7.47 -16.11
N HIS A 654 1.34 8.55 -16.45
CA HIS A 654 -0.12 8.52 -16.61
C HIS A 654 -0.57 8.43 -18.07
N LEU A 655 -1.51 7.53 -18.33
CA LEU A 655 -2.24 7.45 -19.59
C LEU A 655 -3.72 7.20 -19.32
N TYR A 656 -4.59 7.71 -20.19
CA TYR A 656 -5.95 7.18 -20.29
C TYR A 656 -5.92 5.87 -21.07
N HIS A 657 -6.74 4.93 -20.63
CA HIS A 657 -7.05 3.71 -21.38
C HIS A 657 -8.58 3.61 -21.48
N TYR A 658 -9.09 3.73 -22.70
CA TYR A 658 -10.53 3.81 -22.95
C TYR A 658 -11.23 2.43 -22.98
N GLU A 659 -10.53 1.41 -22.51
CA GLU A 659 -10.86 -0.01 -22.33
C GLU A 659 -11.95 -0.60 -23.22
N SER A 660 -11.60 -1.65 -23.97
CA SER A 660 -12.54 -2.45 -24.74
C SER A 660 -13.33 -1.66 -25.80
N ARG A 661 -12.93 -0.43 -26.13
CA ARG A 661 -13.47 0.30 -27.29
C ARG A 661 -13.17 -0.42 -28.59
N SER A 662 -11.99 -1.03 -28.70
CA SER A 662 -11.57 -1.76 -29.89
C SER A 662 -12.06 -3.21 -29.99
N ARG A 663 -12.40 -3.82 -28.84
CA ARG A 663 -12.67 -5.28 -28.75
C ARG A 663 -14.09 -5.63 -28.26
N GLY A 664 -14.75 -4.72 -27.56
CA GLY A 664 -15.98 -4.95 -26.81
C GLY A 664 -15.78 -5.80 -25.55
N TYR A 665 -16.80 -5.84 -24.69
CA TYR A 665 -16.81 -6.57 -23.42
C TYR A 665 -16.77 -8.11 -23.60
N GLU A 666 -16.56 -8.85 -22.52
CA GLU A 666 -16.60 -10.33 -22.47
C GLU A 666 -18.06 -10.86 -22.41
N ASP A 667 -18.84 -10.49 -23.42
CA ASP A 667 -20.30 -10.63 -23.46
C ASP A 667 -20.80 -11.83 -24.26
N SER A 668 -19.98 -12.42 -25.14
CA SER A 668 -20.35 -13.58 -25.95
C SER A 668 -19.98 -14.92 -25.29
N PRO A 669 -20.74 -16.01 -25.52
CA PRO A 669 -20.41 -17.34 -25.00
C PRO A 669 -19.03 -17.84 -25.42
N GLN A 670 -18.59 -17.50 -26.64
CA GLN A 670 -17.26 -17.87 -27.15
C GLN A 670 -16.15 -17.14 -26.41
N LYS A 671 -16.31 -15.84 -26.15
CA LYS A 671 -15.38 -15.00 -25.38
C LYS A 671 -15.26 -15.50 -23.95
N GLN A 672 -16.39 -15.73 -23.28
CA GLN A 672 -16.44 -16.29 -21.92
C GLN A 672 -15.80 -17.69 -21.84
N ALA A 673 -16.07 -18.56 -22.82
CA ALA A 673 -15.45 -19.89 -22.88
C ALA A 673 -13.93 -19.80 -23.09
N ARG A 674 -13.42 -18.85 -23.89
CA ARG A 674 -11.98 -18.61 -24.04
C ARG A 674 -11.37 -18.11 -22.73
N LEU A 675 -11.96 -17.10 -22.11
CA LEU A 675 -11.51 -16.56 -20.83
C LEU A 675 -11.42 -17.64 -19.75
N ALA A 676 -12.43 -18.52 -19.67
CA ALA A 676 -12.42 -19.65 -18.75
C ALA A 676 -11.26 -20.64 -19.02
N ARG A 677 -10.97 -20.95 -20.29
CA ARG A 677 -9.83 -21.81 -20.69
C ARG A 677 -8.49 -21.18 -20.33
N GLU A 678 -8.30 -19.89 -20.65
CA GLU A 678 -7.07 -19.15 -20.32
C GLU A 678 -6.87 -19.01 -18.81
N ALA A 679 -7.96 -18.79 -18.05
CA ALA A 679 -7.92 -18.77 -16.59
C ALA A 679 -7.53 -20.13 -15.99
N GLU A 680 -8.06 -21.23 -16.52
CA GLU A 680 -7.68 -22.58 -16.09
C GLU A 680 -6.22 -22.89 -16.44
N TYR A 681 -5.77 -22.48 -17.63
CA TYR A 681 -4.37 -22.59 -18.04
C TYR A 681 -3.44 -21.87 -17.06
N MET A 682 -3.73 -20.61 -16.71
CA MET A 682 -2.97 -19.83 -15.73
C MET A 682 -2.95 -20.51 -14.35
N LYS A 683 -4.10 -20.96 -13.85
CA LYS A 683 -4.19 -21.65 -12.56
C LYS A 683 -3.35 -22.93 -12.52
N ASN A 684 -3.29 -23.65 -13.63
CA ASN A 684 -2.51 -24.89 -13.72
C ASN A 684 -1.01 -24.62 -13.85
N LYS A 685 -0.62 -23.70 -14.75
CA LYS A 685 0.79 -23.33 -15.00
C LYS A 685 1.42 -22.67 -13.77
N TRP A 686 0.71 -21.72 -13.17
CA TRP A 686 1.20 -20.86 -12.08
C TRP A 686 0.66 -21.23 -10.70
N LYS A 687 0.24 -22.49 -10.52
CA LYS A 687 -0.40 -22.97 -9.29
C LYS A 687 0.36 -22.63 -7.99
N HIS A 688 1.68 -22.56 -8.06
CA HIS A 688 2.56 -22.32 -6.92
C HIS A 688 2.59 -20.85 -6.45
N VAL A 689 2.15 -19.89 -7.28
CA VAL A 689 2.04 -18.45 -6.91
C VAL A 689 0.59 -17.98 -6.69
N MET A 690 -0.39 -18.79 -7.09
CA MET A 690 -1.81 -18.45 -6.95
C MET A 690 -2.21 -18.37 -5.46
N GLY A 691 -2.54 -17.16 -5.00
CA GLY A 691 -2.94 -16.90 -3.61
C GLY A 691 -1.78 -16.70 -2.64
N THR A 692 -0.55 -16.60 -3.17
CA THR A 692 0.69 -16.37 -2.40
C THR A 692 1.51 -15.25 -3.04
N ASP A 693 0.83 -14.23 -3.60
CA ASP A 693 1.48 -13.07 -4.19
C ASP A 693 2.30 -12.34 -3.10
N PRO A 694 3.65 -12.23 -3.24
CA PRO A 694 4.50 -11.65 -2.21
C PRO A 694 4.23 -10.16 -1.98
N TYR A 695 3.60 -9.49 -2.94
CA TYR A 695 3.26 -8.07 -2.81
C TYR A 695 1.83 -7.83 -2.32
N TYR A 696 1.09 -8.89 -2.00
CA TYR A 696 -0.24 -8.82 -1.41
C TYR A 696 -0.33 -9.67 -0.14
N ASN A 697 -0.52 -9.00 1.00
CA ASN A 697 -0.49 -9.68 2.29
C ASN A 697 -1.61 -10.74 2.42
N ARG A 698 -1.24 -11.96 2.78
CA ARG A 698 -2.16 -13.11 2.92
C ARG A 698 -3.31 -12.92 3.91
N ASN A 699 -3.22 -11.92 4.80
CA ASN A 699 -4.28 -11.60 5.76
C ASN A 699 -5.45 -10.85 5.10
N LEU A 700 -5.27 -10.37 3.86
CA LEU A 700 -6.26 -9.65 3.07
C LEU A 700 -7.13 -10.59 2.22
N SER A 701 -8.28 -10.09 1.80
CA SER A 701 -9.29 -10.82 1.05
C SER A 701 -8.91 -11.03 -0.41
N LEU A 702 -8.84 -12.29 -0.86
CA LEU A 702 -8.68 -12.62 -2.29
C LEU A 702 -9.96 -12.43 -3.13
N LYS A 703 -11.01 -11.81 -2.57
CA LYS A 703 -12.28 -11.55 -3.28
C LYS A 703 -12.29 -10.24 -4.05
N ASN A 704 -11.39 -9.29 -3.75
CA ASN A 704 -11.29 -8.02 -4.45
C ASN A 704 -9.90 -7.38 -4.23
N GLY A 705 -9.54 -6.42 -5.08
CA GLY A 705 -8.29 -5.67 -5.00
C GLY A 705 -8.28 -4.47 -4.04
N TYR A 706 -9.17 -4.42 -3.04
CA TYR A 706 -9.41 -3.23 -2.19
C TYR A 706 -8.83 -3.34 -0.78
N TYR A 707 -7.89 -4.26 -0.54
CA TYR A 707 -7.15 -4.36 0.74
C TYR A 707 -8.04 -4.48 1.98
N LYS A 708 -9.15 -5.20 1.86
CA LYS A 708 -10.07 -5.49 2.97
C LYS A 708 -9.75 -6.82 3.63
N LEU A 709 -10.07 -6.95 4.92
CA LEU A 709 -10.08 -8.25 5.59
C LEU A 709 -11.11 -9.20 4.93
N PRO A 710 -10.92 -10.53 4.98
CA PRO A 710 -11.82 -11.55 4.41
C PRO A 710 -13.28 -11.55 4.87
#